data_AF-A0A8B9DGR8-F1
#
_entry.id   AF-A0A8B9DGR8-F1
#
_cell.length_a   1.000
_cell.length_b   1.000
_cell.length_c   1.000
_cell.angle_alpha   90.00
_cell.angle_beta   90.00
_cell.angle_gamma   90.00
#
_symmetry.space_group_name_H-M   'P 1'
#
loop_
_entity.id
_entity.type
_entity.pdbx_description
1 polymer ?
#
loop_
_entity_poly.entity_id
_entity_poly.type
_entity_poly.pdbx_seq_one_letter_code
_entity_poly.pdbx_strand_id
1 'polypeptide(L)'
;ALDQHICFSPAAFWGDIALDEDDLKLFQIDRTVDLTKHSDGNARHTSGKGSPEVAMPSFPWFYGRQNTTLARRPKKEEYKDESGMDTQPSPRVRRATTSRAERIWPGGVIPYVIGGNFTGTQRAIFKQAMRHWEKHTCVTFVERTDEESFIVFTYRTCGCCSYVGRRGGGPQAISIGKNCDKFGIVAHELGHVVGFWHEHTRPDRDQHVTIIRENIQQGQEYNFLKMEAGEVNSLGETYDFDSIMHYARNTFSRGVFLDTILPRRDDNGVRPTIGQRIRLSQGDIAQARKLYKCPACGETLQDTTGNFSAPGFPNGYPSYSHCVWRISVTPGEKIMLNFTSMDLFKSRLCWYDYVEVRDGYWRKAPLLGRFCGDKIPEPVISTDSRLWIEFRSSSNILGKGFFVVYEAICGGEIHKDAGQIQSPNYPDDYRPSKECIWKITVPEGFHIGIMFQAFEIEWHDTCSYDYLEIRDGLTEYSPLIGRFCGYEKPGDIKSSSNKVWMKFTSDATINKAGFAANFFKEMDECSLPDNGGCEQHCENTLGSYKCTCEPGYELTADKKSCEAACGGFITKLNGTITSPGWPKEYPTNKNCVWQVVAPAQYRISLQFEVFDLEGNDVCKYDYVEVRSGLASDSKLHGKFCGSEKPEVITSHSNNVRLEFKSDNTVSKKGFKVHFFSDKDECSKDNGGCQHECINTFGSYVCQCRNGFMLHENGHDCKEAGCEHKLSSAEGMMSSPNWPDKYPSRKECTWNISATSGHRVKVTFNEFEIEQHQECAYDHLEMYDGPNSKSPILGRFCGSKKPDPVVASTNKMFLRFYSDASVQRKGFQAKHSTVCGGLLKAEVQTKELYSHAQFGDNNYPGQANCDWVIVAEDGYGVELIFQTFEIEEEADCGYDYMEIYDGYDSTAPRLGRFCGSGPLEEIYSAGDSIMIRFHTDDTINKKGFHARYISTKFQDALHMRK
;
A
#
# COMPACT_ATOMS: atom_id res chain seq x y z
N ALA A 1 26.72 14.08 -32.23
CA ALA A 1 25.72 14.35 -33.27
C ALA A 1 24.83 15.48 -32.76
N LEU A 2 24.82 16.61 -33.46
CA LEU A 2 24.16 17.86 -33.08
C LEU A 2 22.64 17.82 -33.34
N ASP A 3 21.96 18.60 -32.49
CA ASP A 3 20.63 19.21 -32.55
C ASP A 3 19.96 19.42 -33.92
N GLN A 4 18.64 19.24 -33.96
CA GLN A 4 17.69 20.36 -34.07
C GLN A 4 16.21 19.96 -33.83
N HIS A 5 15.57 20.75 -32.97
CA HIS A 5 14.15 20.83 -32.65
C HIS A 5 13.22 21.06 -33.85
N ILE A 6 12.04 20.42 -33.84
CA ILE A 6 10.75 21.07 -34.13
C ILE A 6 9.66 20.46 -33.24
N CYS A 7 9.21 21.21 -32.23
CA CYS A 7 7.94 20.99 -31.52
C CYS A 7 6.77 21.40 -32.45
N PHE A 8 5.66 20.64 -32.44
CA PHE A 8 4.28 21.15 -32.33
C PHE A 8 3.29 19.97 -32.50
N SER A 9 2.45 19.73 -31.50
CA SER A 9 1.16 19.06 -31.70
C SER A 9 0.14 19.68 -30.73
N PRO A 10 -1.02 20.17 -31.21
CA PRO A 10 -2.03 20.78 -30.37
C PRO A 10 -2.78 19.67 -29.61
N ALA A 11 -2.76 19.77 -28.28
CA ALA A 11 -3.51 18.88 -27.40
C ALA A 11 -5.00 18.89 -27.76
N ALA A 12 -5.58 17.72 -27.96
CA ALA A 12 -7.02 17.54 -28.06
C ALA A 12 -7.68 18.00 -26.74
N PHE A 13 -8.48 19.06 -26.81
CA PHE A 13 -9.25 19.63 -25.70
C PHE A 13 -10.39 18.67 -25.34
N TRP A 14 -10.28 17.96 -24.21
CA TRP A 14 -11.38 17.25 -23.56
C TRP A 14 -11.75 18.03 -22.29
N GLY A 15 -12.79 18.87 -22.36
CA GLY A 15 -13.47 19.45 -21.19
C GLY A 15 -13.37 20.97 -21.05
N ASP A 16 -14.42 21.67 -21.48
CA ASP A 16 -14.85 23.01 -21.02
C ASP A 16 -16.38 22.92 -20.83
N ILE A 17 -16.89 22.35 -19.73
CA ILE A 17 -18.34 22.08 -19.54
C ILE A 17 -18.90 22.91 -18.38
N ALA A 18 -19.90 23.73 -18.66
CA ALA A 18 -20.74 24.36 -17.63
C ALA A 18 -21.81 23.35 -17.18
N LEU A 19 -21.82 22.96 -15.91
CA LEU A 19 -22.76 21.96 -15.41
C LEU A 19 -24.04 22.58 -14.87
N ASP A 20 -25.20 22.15 -15.36
CA ASP A 20 -26.52 22.50 -14.84
C ASP A 20 -27.30 21.29 -14.23
N GLU A 21 -28.55 21.51 -13.80
CA GLU A 21 -29.36 20.45 -13.17
C GLU A 21 -29.93 19.43 -14.17
N ASP A 22 -30.02 19.78 -15.45
CA ASP A 22 -30.52 18.91 -16.51
C ASP A 22 -29.39 18.09 -17.15
N ASP A 23 -28.16 18.61 -17.19
CA ASP A 23 -26.96 17.85 -17.52
C ASP A 23 -26.80 16.62 -16.61
N LEU A 24 -27.05 16.79 -15.31
CA LEU A 24 -27.01 15.69 -14.34
C LEU A 24 -28.09 14.62 -14.57
N LYS A 25 -29.22 14.98 -15.20
CA LYS A 25 -30.27 14.00 -15.56
C LYS A 25 -29.89 13.19 -16.79
N LEU A 26 -29.09 13.75 -17.70
CA LEU A 26 -28.56 13.08 -18.89
C LEU A 26 -27.40 12.12 -18.58
N PHE A 27 -26.72 12.26 -17.44
CA PHE A 27 -25.60 11.41 -17.01
C PHE A 27 -25.98 10.21 -16.13
N GLN A 28 -27.25 9.79 -16.07
CA GLN A 28 -27.63 8.54 -15.41
C GLN A 28 -27.37 7.30 -16.28
N ILE A 29 -26.10 7.02 -16.58
CA ILE A 29 -25.60 5.65 -16.83
C ILE A 29 -24.18 5.54 -16.28
N ASP A 30 -24.06 5.35 -14.97
CA ASP A 30 -23.35 4.19 -14.41
C ASP A 30 -23.66 4.14 -12.90
N ARG A 31 -24.63 3.30 -12.55
CA ARG A 31 -24.77 2.82 -11.18
C ARG A 31 -23.68 1.77 -11.01
N THR A 32 -22.71 2.04 -10.14
CA THR A 32 -21.87 1.02 -9.53
C THR A 32 -22.75 -0.16 -9.11
N VAL A 33 -22.58 -1.28 -9.83
CA VAL A 33 -23.10 -2.58 -9.45
C VAL A 33 -22.30 -3.03 -8.24
N ASP A 34 -22.97 -2.98 -7.08
CA ASP A 34 -22.55 -3.65 -5.86
C ASP A 34 -23.00 -5.12 -5.97
N LEU A 35 -22.04 -6.05 -5.94
CA LEU A 35 -22.27 -7.49 -5.99
C LEU A 35 -21.80 -8.11 -4.68
N THR A 36 -22.68 -8.16 -3.68
CA THR A 36 -22.67 -9.27 -2.70
C THR A 36 -24.08 -9.62 -2.19
N LYS A 37 -24.50 -10.86 -2.53
CA LYS A 37 -25.40 -11.82 -1.86
C LYS A 37 -26.58 -12.33 -2.70
N HIS A 38 -26.35 -13.45 -3.38
CA HIS A 38 -27.32 -14.56 -3.48
C HIS A 38 -27.09 -15.51 -2.29
N SER A 39 -28.12 -16.00 -1.62
CA SER A 39 -28.81 -17.29 -1.82
C SER A 39 -29.90 -17.36 -0.74
N ASP A 40 -31.06 -18.02 -0.78
CA ASP A 40 -31.72 -19.08 -1.56
C ASP A 40 -33.21 -18.98 -1.14
N GLY A 41 -34.23 -19.48 -1.83
CA GLY A 41 -34.31 -20.33 -3.00
C GLY A 41 -35.76 -20.73 -3.27
N ASN A 42 -35.90 -21.68 -4.19
CA ASN A 42 -37.06 -22.49 -4.55
C ASN A 42 -38.21 -21.88 -5.37
N ALA A 43 -38.28 -22.42 -6.58
CA ALA A 43 -39.39 -22.37 -7.52
C ALA A 43 -40.64 -23.10 -7.01
N ARG A 44 -41.83 -22.59 -7.37
CA ARG A 44 -42.87 -23.37 -8.06
C ARG A 44 -43.96 -22.47 -8.65
N HIS A 45 -44.37 -22.84 -9.86
CA HIS A 45 -45.47 -22.31 -10.66
C HIS A 45 -46.79 -22.15 -9.90
N THR A 46 -47.58 -21.11 -10.20
CA THR A 46 -48.80 -21.18 -11.03
C THR A 46 -49.56 -19.84 -11.10
N SER A 47 -50.31 -19.70 -12.20
CA SER A 47 -51.23 -18.65 -12.64
C SER A 47 -52.20 -18.05 -11.60
N GLY A 48 -52.65 -16.81 -11.84
CA GLY A 48 -53.95 -16.36 -11.31
C GLY A 48 -54.21 -14.85 -11.31
N LYS A 49 -55.32 -14.45 -11.95
CA LYS A 49 -55.94 -13.11 -11.94
C LYS A 49 -56.37 -12.66 -10.53
N GLY A 50 -56.51 -11.35 -10.32
CA GLY A 50 -57.54 -10.78 -9.45
C GLY A 50 -57.08 -9.73 -8.42
N SER A 51 -57.60 -8.51 -8.56
CA SER A 51 -58.06 -7.67 -7.43
C SER A 51 -59.08 -8.44 -6.55
N PRO A 52 -59.41 -8.09 -5.27
CA PRO A 52 -59.51 -6.73 -4.68
C PRO A 52 -59.28 -6.59 -3.13
N GLU A 53 -59.54 -5.38 -2.60
CA GLU A 53 -60.12 -5.00 -1.28
C GLU A 53 -59.44 -5.20 0.12
N VAL A 54 -59.30 -4.06 0.85
CA VAL A 54 -59.77 -3.70 2.25
C VAL A 54 -59.11 -4.45 3.45
N ALA A 55 -58.59 -3.84 4.54
CA ALA A 55 -59.23 -2.97 5.54
C ALA A 55 -58.25 -2.32 6.56
N MET A 56 -58.75 -1.32 7.31
CA MET A 56 -58.15 -0.56 8.44
C MET A 56 -58.05 -1.36 9.77
N PRO A 57 -57.53 -0.74 10.86
CA PRO A 57 -58.37 -0.05 11.88
C PRO A 57 -57.77 1.31 12.34
N SER A 58 -58.48 2.46 12.41
CA SER A 58 -59.53 2.97 13.32
C SER A 58 -59.05 3.77 14.57
N PHE A 59 -59.50 5.04 14.62
CA PHE A 59 -59.36 6.13 15.62
C PHE A 59 -60.09 5.92 16.97
N PRO A 60 -59.99 6.87 17.94
CA PRO A 60 -61.14 7.78 18.20
C PRO A 60 -60.80 9.25 18.58
N TRP A 61 -61.42 10.28 17.96
CA TRP A 61 -62.61 11.13 18.33
C TRP A 61 -62.41 12.11 19.52
N PHE A 62 -62.69 13.43 19.45
CA PHE A 62 -64.03 14.07 19.43
C PHE A 62 -64.04 15.59 19.03
N TYR A 63 -64.98 15.97 18.12
CA TYR A 63 -65.87 17.18 17.99
C TYR A 63 -65.32 18.64 17.94
N GLY A 64 -65.87 19.59 17.14
CA GLY A 64 -67.15 19.67 16.43
C GLY A 64 -67.32 20.86 15.45
N ARG A 65 -68.53 20.91 14.86
CA ARG A 65 -69.09 21.62 13.67
C ARG A 65 -69.40 23.12 13.86
N GLN A 66 -69.39 23.94 12.79
CA GLN A 66 -70.55 24.36 11.92
C GLN A 66 -70.43 25.78 11.29
N ASN A 67 -71.03 25.93 10.09
CA ASN A 67 -71.24 27.13 9.26
C ASN A 67 -71.93 28.33 9.94
N THR A 68 -71.69 29.56 9.47
CA THR A 68 -72.73 30.51 8.96
C THR A 68 -72.16 31.79 8.32
N THR A 69 -73.03 32.42 7.55
CA THR A 69 -72.94 33.47 6.49
C THR A 69 -72.93 34.94 6.96
N LEU A 70 -72.77 35.86 5.97
CA LEU A 70 -73.13 37.31 5.88
C LEU A 70 -72.04 38.33 6.31
N ALA A 71 -71.73 39.44 5.61
CA ALA A 71 -72.37 40.14 4.49
C ALA A 71 -71.43 41.17 3.78
N ARG A 72 -71.71 41.40 2.48
CA ARG A 72 -71.77 42.66 1.66
C ARG A 72 -70.78 43.81 1.94
N ARG A 73 -69.86 44.14 1.00
CA ARG A 73 -69.95 45.03 -0.23
C ARG A 73 -69.83 46.54 0.10
N PRO A 74 -69.37 47.45 -0.82
CA PRO A 74 -69.01 47.25 -2.24
C PRO A 74 -67.73 47.98 -2.76
N LYS A 75 -67.22 47.53 -3.91
CA LYS A 75 -66.57 48.35 -4.94
C LYS A 75 -67.48 48.30 -6.19
N LYS A 76 -67.75 49.46 -6.80
CA LYS A 76 -68.40 49.74 -8.09
C LYS A 76 -67.68 50.99 -8.64
N GLU A 77 -67.50 51.26 -9.92
CA GLU A 77 -67.74 50.65 -11.25
C GLU A 77 -66.94 51.60 -12.20
N GLU A 78 -66.03 51.10 -13.04
CA GLU A 78 -66.22 50.88 -14.49
C GLU A 78 -66.76 52.07 -15.32
N TYR A 79 -66.02 52.48 -16.36
CA TYR A 79 -66.51 52.58 -17.75
C TYR A 79 -65.35 52.58 -18.75
N LYS A 80 -65.55 51.84 -19.86
CA LYS A 80 -64.67 51.67 -21.03
C LYS A 80 -64.80 52.84 -22.01
N ASP A 81 -63.78 53.03 -22.85
CA ASP A 81 -64.01 53.34 -24.27
C ASP A 81 -62.90 52.75 -25.17
N GLU A 82 -63.30 52.28 -26.36
CA GLU A 82 -62.46 51.60 -27.37
C GLU A 82 -61.98 52.58 -28.46
N SER A 83 -60.73 52.44 -28.92
CA SER A 83 -60.35 52.66 -30.34
C SER A 83 -58.93 52.12 -30.59
N GLY A 84 -58.77 51.34 -31.67
CA GLY A 84 -57.55 50.61 -31.99
C GLY A 84 -56.53 51.42 -32.80
N MET A 85 -55.25 51.03 -32.71
CA MET A 85 -54.28 51.13 -33.80
C MET A 85 -53.02 50.28 -33.50
N ASP A 86 -52.70 49.41 -34.46
CA ASP A 86 -51.42 48.78 -34.80
C ASP A 86 -50.43 48.26 -33.74
N THR A 87 -50.21 46.95 -33.85
CA THR A 87 -49.03 46.20 -33.43
C THR A 87 -47.72 46.78 -33.96
N GLN A 88 -46.81 47.15 -33.07
CA GLN A 88 -45.36 47.20 -33.31
C GLN A 88 -44.65 46.32 -32.26
N PRO A 89 -43.72 45.44 -32.65
CA PRO A 89 -43.04 44.55 -31.71
C PRO A 89 -41.93 45.31 -30.96
N SER A 90 -42.00 45.30 -29.63
CA SER A 90 -40.93 45.76 -28.74
C SER A 90 -39.62 44.98 -28.97
N PRO A 91 -38.42 45.61 -28.87
CA PRO A 91 -37.17 45.03 -29.35
C PRO A 91 -36.70 43.85 -28.50
N ARG A 92 -36.15 42.83 -29.16
CA ARG A 92 -35.56 41.63 -28.55
C ARG A 92 -34.44 41.99 -27.57
N VAL A 93 -34.56 41.52 -26.33
CA VAL A 93 -33.59 41.68 -25.23
C VAL A 93 -32.36 40.79 -25.44
N ARG A 94 -31.16 41.38 -25.36
CA ARG A 94 -29.81 40.80 -25.48
C ARG A 94 -29.38 40.13 -24.14
N ARG A 95 -28.85 38.88 -24.11
CA ARG A 95 -28.76 38.03 -22.88
C ARG A 95 -27.47 37.14 -22.69
N ALA A 96 -26.70 37.18 -21.56
CA ALA A 96 -25.44 36.38 -21.30
C ALA A 96 -25.03 35.87 -19.85
N THR A 97 -25.47 36.43 -18.69
CA THR A 97 -25.19 35.88 -17.32
C THR A 97 -26.38 35.17 -16.68
N THR A 98 -26.25 34.46 -15.56
CA THR A 98 -27.42 33.92 -14.82
C THR A 98 -28.48 35.01 -14.54
N SER A 99 -29.74 34.72 -14.83
CA SER A 99 -30.91 35.56 -14.51
C SER A 99 -31.48 35.27 -13.11
N ARG A 100 -31.16 34.10 -12.56
CA ARG A 100 -31.67 33.57 -11.29
C ARG A 100 -30.95 34.24 -10.11
N ALA A 101 -31.71 34.92 -9.25
CA ALA A 101 -31.17 35.67 -8.12
C ALA A 101 -30.55 34.77 -7.06
N GLU A 102 -31.05 33.54 -6.90
CA GLU A 102 -30.54 32.52 -5.99
C GLU A 102 -29.13 32.02 -6.36
N ARG A 103 -28.75 32.13 -7.64
CA ARG A 103 -27.42 31.80 -8.16
C ARG A 103 -26.39 32.92 -7.97
N ILE A 104 -26.80 34.09 -7.49
CA ILE A 104 -25.88 35.20 -7.21
C ILE A 104 -25.31 35.02 -5.81
N TRP A 105 -23.98 35.08 -5.68
CA TRP A 105 -23.31 35.03 -4.38
C TRP A 105 -23.70 36.25 -3.53
N PRO A 106 -24.21 36.06 -2.30
CA PRO A 106 -24.61 37.16 -1.44
C PRO A 106 -23.52 38.22 -1.36
N GLY A 107 -23.87 39.39 -1.89
CA GLY A 107 -23.06 40.59 -2.06
C GLY A 107 -21.61 40.40 -2.53
N GLY A 108 -21.42 39.40 -3.40
CA GLY A 108 -20.18 39.22 -4.14
C GLY A 108 -19.08 38.50 -3.38
N VAL A 109 -19.37 37.87 -2.24
CA VAL A 109 -18.36 37.09 -1.50
C VAL A 109 -18.49 35.61 -1.79
N ILE A 110 -17.37 35.02 -2.20
CA ILE A 110 -17.26 33.63 -2.63
C ILE A 110 -16.26 32.92 -1.71
N PRO A 111 -16.73 32.16 -0.71
CA PRO A 111 -15.87 31.37 0.15
C PRO A 111 -15.28 30.18 -0.62
N TYR A 112 -14.00 29.86 -0.41
CA TYR A 112 -13.32 28.78 -1.11
C TYR A 112 -12.49 27.86 -0.20
N VAL A 113 -12.28 26.64 -0.67
CA VAL A 113 -11.35 25.64 -0.13
C VAL A 113 -10.55 25.04 -1.29
N ILE A 114 -9.24 24.85 -1.12
CA ILE A 114 -8.39 24.18 -2.12
C ILE A 114 -8.01 22.79 -1.59
N GLY A 115 -8.44 21.73 -2.29
CA GLY A 115 -8.19 20.35 -1.90
C GLY A 115 -6.71 20.03 -1.68
N GLY A 116 -6.40 19.06 -0.81
CA GLY A 116 -5.03 18.69 -0.43
C GLY A 116 -4.13 18.28 -1.61
N ASN A 117 -4.72 17.67 -2.64
CA ASN A 117 -4.01 17.02 -3.75
C ASN A 117 -3.37 17.98 -4.78
N PHE A 118 -3.48 19.30 -4.60
CA PHE A 118 -2.87 20.29 -5.50
C PHE A 118 -1.50 20.76 -5.00
N THR A 119 -0.55 20.91 -5.92
CA THR A 119 0.82 21.39 -5.63
C THR A 119 0.82 22.88 -5.27
N GLY A 120 1.91 23.35 -4.64
CA GLY A 120 2.09 24.77 -4.29
C GLY A 120 1.93 25.70 -5.51
N THR A 121 2.53 25.33 -6.65
CA THR A 121 2.42 26.08 -7.91
C THR A 121 0.97 26.14 -8.43
N GLN A 122 0.23 25.04 -8.37
CA GLN A 122 -1.18 25.02 -8.78
C GLN A 122 -2.03 25.92 -7.88
N ARG A 123 -1.81 25.85 -6.56
CA ARG A 123 -2.46 26.73 -5.58
C ARG A 123 -2.18 28.21 -5.87
N ALA A 124 -0.95 28.55 -6.24
CA ALA A 124 -0.57 29.91 -6.62
C ALA A 124 -1.36 30.41 -7.83
N ILE A 125 -1.49 29.57 -8.88
CA ILE A 125 -2.26 29.92 -10.08
C ILE A 125 -3.75 30.14 -9.76
N PHE A 126 -4.32 29.32 -8.88
CA PHE A 126 -5.72 29.50 -8.44
C PHE A 126 -5.92 30.83 -7.72
N LYS A 127 -5.00 31.15 -6.80
CA LYS A 127 -4.99 32.43 -6.08
C LYS A 127 -4.77 33.60 -7.04
N GLN A 128 -3.91 33.48 -8.05
CA GLN A 128 -3.69 34.51 -9.07
C GLN A 128 -4.94 34.77 -9.91
N ALA A 129 -5.65 33.72 -10.34
CA ALA A 129 -6.90 33.83 -11.09
C ALA A 129 -8.01 34.49 -10.25
N MET A 130 -8.13 34.14 -8.97
CA MET A 130 -9.04 34.82 -8.03
C MET A 130 -8.67 36.30 -7.87
N ARG A 131 -7.39 36.62 -7.62
CA ARG A 131 -6.90 38.02 -7.52
C ARG A 131 -7.22 38.81 -8.78
N HIS A 132 -7.12 38.20 -9.97
CA HIS A 132 -7.45 38.86 -11.24
C HIS A 132 -8.93 39.25 -11.33
N TRP A 133 -9.85 38.40 -10.88
CA TRP A 133 -11.27 38.74 -10.77
C TRP A 133 -11.54 39.83 -9.73
N GLU A 134 -10.90 39.75 -8.55
CA GLU A 134 -11.04 40.78 -7.48
C GLU A 134 -10.52 42.15 -7.92
N LYS A 135 -9.41 42.20 -8.67
CA LYS A 135 -8.78 43.44 -9.15
C LYS A 135 -9.70 44.23 -10.08
N HIS A 136 -10.41 43.54 -10.96
CA HIS A 136 -11.23 44.19 -11.99
C HIS A 136 -12.70 44.35 -11.59
N THR A 137 -13.18 43.60 -10.59
CA THR A 137 -14.60 43.59 -10.17
C THR A 137 -14.74 43.90 -8.67
N CYS A 138 -15.97 43.84 -8.15
CA CYS A 138 -16.23 43.92 -6.72
C CYS A 138 -16.49 42.56 -6.05
N VAL A 139 -16.29 41.47 -6.79
CA VAL A 139 -16.35 40.11 -6.25
C VAL A 139 -15.10 39.88 -5.40
N THR A 140 -15.26 39.21 -4.27
CA THR A 140 -14.19 38.90 -3.32
C THR A 140 -14.16 37.41 -3.04
N PHE A 141 -12.98 36.81 -3.09
CA PHE A 141 -12.75 35.42 -2.73
C PHE A 141 -12.13 35.36 -1.34
N VAL A 142 -12.73 34.56 -0.45
CA VAL A 142 -12.28 34.43 0.94
C VAL A 142 -12.05 32.96 1.30
N GLU A 143 -11.03 32.67 2.09
CA GLU A 143 -10.87 31.32 2.62
C GLU A 143 -12.02 31.03 3.57
N ARG A 144 -12.65 29.86 3.40
CA ARG A 144 -13.84 29.48 4.16
C ARG A 144 -13.52 29.35 5.65
N THR A 145 -14.39 29.90 6.49
CA THR A 145 -14.41 29.68 7.94
C THR A 145 -15.58 28.76 8.31
N ASP A 146 -16.79 29.28 8.24
CA ASP A 146 -18.03 28.67 8.74
C ASP A 146 -19.16 28.77 7.72
N GLU A 147 -18.90 29.34 6.53
CA GLU A 147 -19.91 29.51 5.51
C GLU A 147 -20.43 28.16 4.98
N GLU A 148 -21.75 28.07 4.85
CA GLU A 148 -22.44 26.86 4.40
C GLU A 148 -22.24 26.62 2.90
N SER A 149 -22.30 27.68 2.08
CA SER A 149 -22.12 27.62 0.62
C SER A 149 -20.73 28.09 0.26
N PHE A 150 -19.95 27.26 -0.42
CA PHE A 150 -18.55 27.56 -0.76
C PHE A 150 -18.08 26.73 -1.96
N ILE A 151 -17.05 27.19 -2.65
CA ILE A 151 -16.42 26.44 -3.74
C ILE A 151 -15.28 25.57 -3.24
N VAL A 152 -15.10 24.41 -3.87
CA VAL A 152 -14.00 23.48 -3.56
C VAL A 152 -13.24 23.13 -4.83
N PHE A 153 -11.97 23.52 -4.90
CA PHE A 153 -11.07 23.05 -5.95
C PHE A 153 -10.77 21.57 -5.73
N THR A 154 -11.04 20.76 -6.75
CA THR A 154 -10.90 19.29 -6.72
C THR A 154 -10.60 18.69 -8.09
N TYR A 155 -10.32 17.39 -8.16
CA TYR A 155 -10.17 16.64 -9.41
C TYR A 155 -11.44 15.81 -9.65
N ARG A 156 -12.11 15.98 -10.80
CA ARG A 156 -13.24 15.15 -11.24
C ARG A 156 -13.03 14.62 -12.65
N THR A 157 -13.78 13.56 -12.98
CA THR A 157 -13.75 12.89 -14.29
C THR A 157 -14.28 13.75 -15.44
N CYS A 158 -15.01 14.84 -15.15
CA CYS A 158 -15.46 15.82 -16.14
C CYS A 158 -14.33 16.63 -16.80
N GLY A 159 -13.08 16.47 -16.35
CA GLY A 159 -11.97 17.33 -16.77
C GLY A 159 -12.06 18.69 -16.09
N CYS A 160 -12.31 19.73 -16.88
CA CYS A 160 -12.28 21.13 -16.46
C CYS A 160 -13.71 21.66 -16.56
N CYS A 161 -14.33 21.74 -15.39
CA CYS A 161 -15.76 21.96 -15.29
C CYS A 161 -16.12 22.66 -13.97
N SER A 162 -17.15 23.49 -14.02
CA SER A 162 -17.60 24.29 -12.89
C SER A 162 -19.11 24.51 -12.97
N TYR A 163 -19.73 24.72 -11.81
CA TYR A 163 -21.15 25.07 -11.72
C TYR A 163 -21.35 26.56 -11.97
N VAL A 164 -22.47 26.91 -12.60
CA VAL A 164 -22.81 28.31 -12.85
C VAL A 164 -23.46 28.95 -11.62
N GLY A 165 -22.75 29.91 -11.02
CA GLY A 165 -23.20 30.66 -9.86
C GLY A 165 -23.21 29.86 -8.56
N ARG A 166 -23.88 30.41 -7.55
CA ARG A 166 -24.08 29.80 -6.24
C ARG A 166 -25.19 28.74 -6.29
N ARG A 167 -24.92 27.52 -5.80
CA ARG A 167 -25.97 26.48 -5.67
C ARG A 167 -26.73 26.54 -4.34
N GLY A 168 -26.05 26.91 -3.26
CA GLY A 168 -26.59 26.77 -1.91
C GLY A 168 -26.50 25.33 -1.37
N GLY A 169 -26.64 25.16 -0.05
CA GLY A 169 -26.75 23.83 0.57
C GLY A 169 -25.48 22.98 0.66
N GLY A 170 -24.29 23.60 0.68
CA GLY A 170 -23.02 22.89 0.90
C GLY A 170 -21.91 23.22 -0.10
N PRO A 171 -20.86 22.37 -0.18
CA PRO A 171 -19.75 22.54 -1.10
C PRO A 171 -20.18 22.36 -2.56
N GLN A 172 -19.76 23.26 -3.44
CA GLN A 172 -19.83 23.07 -4.89
C GLN A 172 -18.42 22.91 -5.47
N ALA A 173 -18.23 21.89 -6.31
CA ALA A 173 -16.93 21.58 -6.88
C ALA A 173 -16.60 22.49 -8.07
N ILE A 174 -15.35 22.94 -8.13
CA ILE A 174 -14.68 23.44 -9.34
C ILE A 174 -13.57 22.42 -9.67
N SER A 175 -13.70 21.75 -10.81
CA SER A 175 -12.79 20.69 -11.23
C SER A 175 -11.68 21.26 -12.09
N ILE A 176 -10.43 21.11 -11.66
CA ILE A 176 -9.25 21.46 -12.46
C ILE A 176 -8.52 20.17 -12.82
N GLY A 177 -8.86 19.62 -13.98
CA GLY A 177 -8.27 18.39 -14.51
C GLY A 177 -6.80 18.54 -14.95
N LYS A 178 -6.21 17.43 -15.41
CA LYS A 178 -4.84 17.40 -15.93
C LYS A 178 -4.71 18.34 -17.14
N ASN A 179 -3.73 19.25 -17.11
CA ASN A 179 -3.46 20.32 -18.10
C ASN A 179 -4.36 21.57 -18.03
N CYS A 180 -5.21 21.71 -17.01
CA CYS A 180 -6.07 22.89 -16.83
C CYS A 180 -5.60 23.86 -15.75
N ASP A 181 -4.44 23.61 -15.17
CA ASP A 181 -3.77 24.46 -14.20
C ASP A 181 -3.08 25.67 -14.84
N LYS A 182 -3.64 26.22 -15.92
CA LYS A 182 -3.18 27.47 -16.55
C LYS A 182 -4.08 28.61 -16.10
N PHE A 183 -3.48 29.77 -15.85
CA PHE A 183 -4.17 30.98 -15.38
C PHE A 183 -5.51 31.24 -16.10
N GLY A 184 -5.52 31.29 -17.44
CA GLY A 184 -6.73 31.61 -18.19
C GLY A 184 -7.82 30.55 -18.19
N ILE A 185 -7.47 29.28 -17.95
CA ILE A 185 -8.47 28.20 -17.79
C ILE A 185 -9.10 28.33 -16.42
N VAL A 186 -8.30 28.53 -15.37
CA VAL A 186 -8.83 28.72 -14.01
C VAL A 186 -9.69 29.99 -13.92
N ALA A 187 -9.29 31.07 -14.60
CA ALA A 187 -10.08 32.29 -14.68
C ALA A 187 -11.43 32.08 -15.41
N HIS A 188 -11.47 31.21 -16.44
CA HIS A 188 -12.71 30.79 -17.12
C HIS A 188 -13.63 30.01 -16.17
N GLU A 189 -13.09 29.00 -15.48
CA GLU A 189 -13.87 28.19 -14.53
C GLU A 189 -14.42 29.01 -13.36
N LEU A 190 -13.65 30.02 -12.91
CA LEU A 190 -14.12 31.01 -11.95
C LEU A 190 -15.22 31.91 -12.52
N GLY A 191 -15.22 32.18 -13.83
CA GLY A 191 -16.32 32.89 -14.50
C GLY A 191 -17.66 32.15 -14.36
N HIS A 192 -17.65 30.82 -14.48
CA HIS A 192 -18.84 30.02 -14.15
C HIS A 192 -19.25 30.21 -12.68
N VAL A 193 -18.32 30.16 -11.73
CA VAL A 193 -18.62 30.39 -10.30
C VAL A 193 -19.24 31.76 -10.06
N VAL A 194 -18.74 32.80 -10.74
CA VAL A 194 -19.27 34.18 -10.70
C VAL A 194 -20.69 34.26 -11.29
N GLY A 195 -21.10 33.27 -12.10
CA GLY A 195 -22.46 33.14 -12.64
C GLY A 195 -22.55 33.36 -14.15
N PHE A 196 -21.44 33.20 -14.88
CA PHE A 196 -21.41 33.39 -16.32
C PHE A 196 -21.67 32.08 -17.05
N TRP A 197 -22.46 32.17 -18.11
CA TRP A 197 -22.59 31.11 -19.11
C TRP A 197 -21.58 31.35 -20.23
N HIS A 198 -21.40 30.36 -21.10
CA HIS A 198 -20.56 30.57 -22.28
C HIS A 198 -21.17 31.61 -23.22
N GLU A 199 -20.34 32.52 -23.72
CA GLU A 199 -20.80 33.64 -24.53
C GLU A 199 -21.46 33.17 -25.86
N HIS A 200 -21.08 32.00 -26.39
CA HIS A 200 -21.69 31.46 -27.62
C HIS A 200 -23.06 30.81 -27.39
N THR A 201 -23.50 30.59 -26.15
CA THR A 201 -24.83 29.99 -25.86
C THR A 201 -25.92 31.04 -25.68
N ARG A 202 -25.58 32.34 -25.78
CA ARG A 202 -26.52 33.45 -25.68
C ARG A 202 -27.72 33.32 -26.62
N PRO A 203 -28.96 33.66 -26.21
CA PRO A 203 -30.12 33.62 -27.09
C PRO A 203 -29.98 34.40 -28.41
N ASP A 204 -29.23 35.50 -28.42
CA ASP A 204 -28.98 36.36 -29.58
C ASP A 204 -27.74 35.97 -30.40
N ARG A 205 -26.98 34.92 -30.04
CA ARG A 205 -25.69 34.57 -30.69
C ARG A 205 -25.72 34.46 -32.22
N ASP A 206 -26.83 34.03 -32.84
CA ASP A 206 -26.90 33.88 -34.31
C ASP A 206 -26.74 35.21 -35.05
N GLN A 207 -26.92 36.34 -34.37
CA GLN A 207 -26.66 37.67 -34.92
C GLN A 207 -25.17 37.99 -35.00
N HIS A 208 -24.32 37.20 -34.35
CA HIS A 208 -22.89 37.48 -34.12
C HIS A 208 -21.99 36.35 -34.62
N VAL A 209 -22.37 35.10 -34.40
CA VAL A 209 -21.63 33.90 -34.80
C VAL A 209 -22.53 32.92 -35.55
N THR A 210 -21.92 32.07 -36.37
CA THR A 210 -22.59 30.94 -37.05
C THR A 210 -22.00 29.63 -36.53
N ILE A 211 -22.87 28.70 -36.13
CA ILE A 211 -22.44 27.37 -35.68
C ILE A 211 -22.49 26.42 -36.86
N ILE A 212 -21.33 25.84 -37.21
CA ILE A 212 -21.16 24.89 -38.30
C ILE A 212 -21.38 23.48 -37.75
N ARG A 213 -22.64 23.07 -37.68
CA ARG A 213 -23.06 21.84 -36.99
C ARG A 213 -22.43 20.58 -37.57
N GLU A 214 -22.21 20.55 -38.87
CA GLU A 214 -21.58 19.45 -39.57
C GLU A 214 -20.14 19.20 -39.12
N ASN A 215 -19.44 20.20 -38.58
CA ASN A 215 -18.06 20.08 -38.12
C ASN A 215 -17.94 19.66 -36.65
N ILE A 216 -19.04 19.54 -35.92
CA ILE A 216 -19.06 19.15 -34.51
C ILE A 216 -18.83 17.63 -34.39
N GLN A 217 -18.06 17.21 -33.39
CA GLN A 217 -17.92 15.80 -33.03
C GLN A 217 -19.26 15.20 -32.61
N GLN A 218 -19.52 13.96 -33.05
CA GLN A 218 -20.76 13.27 -32.74
C GLN A 218 -20.97 13.15 -31.23
N GLY A 219 -22.12 13.61 -30.72
CA GLY A 219 -22.47 13.59 -29.30
C GLY A 219 -22.09 14.86 -28.53
N GLN A 220 -21.45 15.85 -29.17
CA GLN A 220 -21.05 17.13 -28.55
C GLN A 220 -21.93 18.32 -28.96
N GLU A 221 -23.00 18.08 -29.72
CA GLU A 221 -23.86 19.12 -30.28
C GLU A 221 -24.64 19.90 -29.20
N TYR A 222 -24.85 19.30 -28.03
CA TYR A 222 -25.57 19.92 -26.91
C TYR A 222 -24.85 21.15 -26.35
N ASN A 223 -23.51 21.18 -26.37
CA ASN A 223 -22.69 22.33 -25.90
C ASN A 223 -22.88 23.61 -26.75
N PHE A 224 -23.54 23.50 -27.91
CA PHE A 224 -23.81 24.61 -28.82
C PHE A 224 -25.29 25.01 -28.86
N LEU A 225 -26.11 24.44 -27.96
CA LEU A 225 -27.49 24.85 -27.79
C LEU A 225 -27.56 26.25 -27.18
N LYS A 226 -28.61 26.98 -27.56
CA LYS A 226 -28.93 28.25 -26.90
C LYS A 226 -29.46 27.98 -25.53
N MET A 227 -29.06 28.81 -24.57
CA MET A 227 -29.75 28.90 -23.31
C MET A 227 -31.15 29.50 -23.50
N GLU A 228 -32.07 29.09 -22.64
CA GLU A 228 -33.40 29.68 -22.61
C GLU A 228 -33.36 31.12 -22.14
N ALA A 229 -34.26 31.94 -22.68
CA ALA A 229 -34.31 33.36 -22.38
C ALA A 229 -34.56 33.62 -20.87
N GLY A 230 -35.22 32.71 -20.17
CA GLY A 230 -35.48 32.80 -18.73
C GLY A 230 -34.26 32.52 -17.83
N GLU A 231 -33.22 31.85 -18.33
CA GLU A 231 -32.03 31.42 -17.57
C GLU A 231 -30.86 32.43 -17.62
N VAL A 232 -30.87 33.32 -18.62
CA VAL A 232 -29.70 34.14 -18.99
C VAL A 232 -30.05 35.63 -19.24
N ASN A 233 -29.17 36.57 -18.86
CA ASN A 233 -29.35 38.03 -18.90
C ASN A 233 -28.02 38.77 -19.14
N SER A 234 -27.87 39.59 -20.19
CA SER A 234 -26.59 40.28 -20.51
C SER A 234 -26.42 41.55 -19.70
N LEU A 235 -27.45 41.95 -18.95
CA LEU A 235 -27.48 43.22 -18.23
C LEU A 235 -27.25 44.43 -19.17
N GLY A 236 -27.70 44.29 -20.42
CA GLY A 236 -27.56 45.31 -21.47
C GLY A 236 -26.20 45.36 -22.17
N GLU A 237 -25.28 44.43 -21.90
CA GLU A 237 -23.98 44.35 -22.60
C GLU A 237 -24.12 43.78 -24.03
N THR A 238 -23.22 44.22 -24.92
CA THR A 238 -23.11 43.71 -26.30
C THR A 238 -22.52 42.30 -26.33
N TYR A 239 -22.51 41.65 -27.50
CA TYR A 239 -21.82 40.37 -27.67
C TYR A 239 -20.31 40.58 -27.57
N ASP A 240 -19.63 39.81 -26.72
CA ASP A 240 -18.20 39.96 -26.45
C ASP A 240 -17.38 38.83 -27.07
N PHE A 241 -16.84 39.08 -28.26
CA PHE A 241 -15.98 38.12 -28.96
C PHE A 241 -14.66 37.84 -28.21
N ASP A 242 -14.20 38.77 -27.37
CA ASP A 242 -12.97 38.65 -26.58
C ASP A 242 -13.23 38.04 -25.19
N SER A 243 -14.48 37.67 -24.87
CA SER A 243 -14.85 37.09 -23.59
C SER A 243 -14.03 35.84 -23.28
N ILE A 244 -13.56 35.76 -22.04
CA ILE A 244 -12.89 34.54 -21.55
C ILE A 244 -13.85 33.35 -21.56
N MET A 245 -15.16 33.60 -21.51
CA MET A 245 -16.24 32.61 -21.53
C MET A 245 -16.64 32.18 -22.95
N HIS A 246 -15.98 32.67 -23.99
CA HIS A 246 -16.25 32.25 -25.37
C HIS A 246 -15.43 30.99 -25.72
N TYR A 247 -16.04 30.04 -26.43
CA TYR A 247 -15.31 28.90 -27.02
C TYR A 247 -14.37 29.34 -28.16
N ALA A 248 -13.31 28.57 -28.38
CA ALA A 248 -12.45 28.76 -29.54
C ALA A 248 -13.15 28.30 -30.83
N ARG A 249 -12.67 28.80 -31.97
CA ARG A 249 -13.27 28.54 -33.29
C ARG A 249 -13.42 27.07 -33.66
N ASN A 250 -12.57 26.19 -33.12
CA ASN A 250 -12.50 24.76 -33.41
C ASN A 250 -12.79 23.86 -32.19
N THR A 251 -13.35 24.40 -31.11
CA THR A 251 -13.74 23.61 -29.93
C THR A 251 -14.75 22.52 -30.33
N PHE A 252 -14.57 21.29 -29.85
CA PHE A 252 -15.35 20.09 -30.23
C PHE A 252 -15.41 19.80 -31.73
N SER A 253 -14.40 20.21 -32.50
CA SER A 253 -14.35 19.95 -33.93
C SER A 253 -13.95 18.52 -34.27
N ARG A 254 -14.58 17.91 -35.28
CA ARG A 254 -14.24 16.59 -35.82
C ARG A 254 -12.91 16.57 -36.59
N GLY A 255 -12.32 17.73 -36.87
CA GLY A 255 -11.04 17.85 -37.58
C GLY A 255 -10.24 19.08 -37.16
N VAL A 256 -8.90 18.95 -37.12
CA VAL A 256 -7.97 19.95 -36.55
C VAL A 256 -8.11 21.35 -37.19
N PHE A 257 -8.46 21.42 -38.48
CA PHE A 257 -8.58 22.67 -39.25
C PHE A 257 -10.02 23.07 -39.56
N LEU A 258 -11.00 22.39 -38.96
CA LEU A 258 -12.41 22.67 -39.17
C LEU A 258 -12.93 23.57 -38.05
N ASP A 259 -13.47 24.73 -38.41
CA ASP A 259 -14.14 25.60 -37.46
C ASP A 259 -15.55 25.05 -37.16
N THR A 260 -15.92 25.05 -35.88
CA THR A 260 -17.28 24.79 -35.37
C THR A 260 -18.03 26.09 -35.10
N ILE A 261 -17.31 27.17 -34.78
CA ILE A 261 -17.87 28.51 -34.55
C ILE A 261 -17.21 29.51 -35.50
N LEU A 262 -18.05 30.19 -36.28
CA LEU A 262 -17.60 31.18 -37.26
C LEU A 262 -18.15 32.57 -36.92
N PRO A 263 -17.30 33.53 -36.50
CA PRO A 263 -17.72 34.90 -36.31
C PRO A 263 -18.20 35.55 -37.61
N ARG A 264 -19.28 36.34 -37.52
CA ARG A 264 -19.69 37.20 -38.63
C ARG A 264 -18.65 38.30 -38.84
N ARG A 265 -18.57 38.79 -40.08
CA ARG A 265 -17.65 39.89 -40.43
C ARG A 265 -18.14 41.17 -39.77
N ASP A 266 -17.20 41.96 -39.26
CA ASP A 266 -17.45 43.32 -38.79
C ASP A 266 -17.70 44.29 -39.96
N ASP A 267 -17.96 45.56 -39.63
CA ASP A 267 -18.23 46.62 -40.60
C ASP A 267 -17.04 46.88 -41.57
N ASN A 268 -15.83 46.43 -41.20
CA ASN A 268 -14.62 46.51 -42.01
C ASN A 268 -14.36 45.22 -42.82
N GLY A 269 -15.28 44.24 -42.76
CA GLY A 269 -15.17 42.96 -43.46
C GLY A 269 -14.21 41.95 -42.82
N VAL A 270 -13.65 42.25 -41.64
CA VAL A 270 -12.72 41.41 -40.88
C VAL A 270 -13.50 40.55 -39.89
N ARG A 271 -13.02 39.33 -39.62
CA ARG A 271 -13.63 38.47 -38.60
C ARG A 271 -12.92 38.68 -37.26
N PRO A 272 -13.66 38.97 -36.18
CA PRO A 272 -13.06 39.11 -34.85
C PRO A 272 -12.49 37.76 -34.37
N THR A 273 -11.42 37.84 -33.58
CA THR A 273 -10.83 36.67 -32.91
C THR A 273 -11.68 36.23 -31.73
N ILE A 274 -11.81 34.92 -31.51
CA ILE A 274 -12.61 34.34 -30.42
C ILE A 274 -11.84 33.27 -29.66
N GLY A 275 -12.21 33.04 -28.39
CA GLY A 275 -11.72 31.93 -27.57
C GLY A 275 -10.37 32.16 -26.91
N GLN A 276 -10.03 33.40 -26.57
CA GLN A 276 -8.82 33.70 -25.81
C GLN A 276 -8.89 33.08 -24.38
N ARG A 277 -7.71 32.78 -23.83
CA ARG A 277 -7.51 32.22 -22.48
C ARG A 277 -6.36 32.94 -21.77
N ILE A 278 -6.33 34.27 -21.87
CA ILE A 278 -5.24 35.11 -21.37
C ILE A 278 -5.72 36.00 -20.23
N ARG A 279 -6.89 36.64 -20.35
CA ARG A 279 -7.39 37.64 -19.39
C ARG A 279 -8.90 37.81 -19.46
N LEU A 280 -9.47 38.53 -18.49
CA LEU A 280 -10.84 39.04 -18.61
C LEU A 280 -10.91 40.13 -19.69
N SER A 281 -11.99 40.13 -20.45
CA SER A 281 -12.33 41.19 -21.41
C SER A 281 -13.04 42.36 -20.70
N GLN A 282 -13.18 43.49 -21.39
CA GLN A 282 -13.95 44.62 -20.83
C GLN A 282 -15.44 44.29 -20.68
N GLY A 283 -16.02 43.46 -21.55
CA GLY A 283 -17.40 43.01 -21.41
C GLY A 283 -17.56 42.07 -20.22
N ASP A 284 -16.63 41.13 -20.00
CA ASP A 284 -16.66 40.26 -18.80
C ASP A 284 -16.69 41.11 -17.52
N ILE A 285 -15.82 42.13 -17.45
CA ILE A 285 -15.68 43.01 -16.29
C ILE A 285 -16.95 43.87 -16.09
N ALA A 286 -17.43 44.52 -17.15
CA ALA A 286 -18.61 45.38 -17.09
C ALA A 286 -19.86 44.57 -16.68
N GLN A 287 -20.00 43.37 -17.23
CA GLN A 287 -21.12 42.50 -16.94
C GLN A 287 -21.10 41.98 -15.50
N ALA A 288 -19.94 41.58 -14.98
CA ALA A 288 -19.78 41.19 -13.58
C ALA A 288 -20.09 42.36 -12.64
N ARG A 289 -19.64 43.57 -13.00
CA ARG A 289 -19.92 44.78 -12.22
C ARG A 289 -21.41 45.09 -12.12
N LYS A 290 -22.16 44.90 -13.21
CA LYS A 290 -23.62 45.04 -13.21
C LYS A 290 -24.30 43.93 -12.41
N LEU A 291 -23.85 42.68 -12.56
CA LEU A 291 -24.44 41.51 -11.89
C LEU A 291 -24.38 41.65 -10.37
N TYR A 292 -23.23 42.08 -9.86
CA TYR A 292 -22.99 42.27 -8.42
C TYR A 292 -23.26 43.69 -7.91
N LYS A 293 -23.79 44.59 -8.76
CA LYS A 293 -24.10 45.99 -8.42
C LYS A 293 -22.91 46.69 -7.77
N CYS A 294 -21.75 46.62 -8.42
CA CYS A 294 -20.54 47.23 -7.88
C CYS A 294 -20.71 48.75 -7.71
N PRO A 295 -20.04 49.35 -6.70
CA PRO A 295 -20.03 50.80 -6.49
C PRO A 295 -19.56 51.56 -7.74
N ALA A 296 -20.06 52.78 -7.92
CA ALA A 296 -19.79 53.59 -9.10
C ALA A 296 -18.32 54.04 -9.21
N CYS A 297 -17.63 54.12 -8.07
CA CYS A 297 -16.23 54.51 -7.95
C CYS A 297 -15.52 53.71 -6.86
N GLY A 298 -14.20 53.80 -6.85
CA GLY A 298 -13.32 52.96 -6.04
C GLY A 298 -12.92 51.68 -6.75
N GLU A 299 -11.92 51.00 -6.20
CA GLU A 299 -11.28 49.85 -6.83
C GLU A 299 -10.68 48.90 -5.79
N THR A 300 -10.25 47.73 -6.24
CA THR A 300 -9.50 46.79 -5.41
C THR A 300 -8.01 47.03 -5.61
N LEU A 301 -7.34 47.47 -4.55
CA LEU A 301 -5.92 47.76 -4.50
C LEU A 301 -5.20 46.54 -3.91
N GLN A 302 -4.30 45.94 -4.71
CA GLN A 302 -3.61 44.70 -4.34
C GLN A 302 -2.08 44.85 -4.27
N ASP A 303 -1.56 46.03 -4.59
CA ASP A 303 -0.12 46.31 -4.50
C ASP A 303 0.30 46.51 -3.04
N THR A 304 1.57 46.22 -2.72
CA THR A 304 2.13 46.39 -1.37
C THR A 304 2.18 47.84 -0.91
N THR A 305 2.20 48.80 -1.82
CA THR A 305 2.08 50.22 -1.52
C THR A 305 1.22 50.87 -2.58
N GLY A 306 0.49 51.90 -2.21
CA GLY A 306 -0.34 52.61 -3.16
C GLY A 306 -0.97 53.85 -2.56
N ASN A 307 -1.76 54.53 -3.38
CA ASN A 307 -2.50 55.70 -2.95
C ASN A 307 -3.87 55.72 -3.62
N PHE A 308 -4.81 56.40 -2.97
CA PHE A 308 -6.13 56.65 -3.52
C PHE A 308 -6.71 57.93 -2.93
N SER A 309 -7.66 58.52 -3.64
CA SER A 309 -8.26 59.80 -3.28
C SER A 309 -9.75 59.82 -3.54
N ALA A 310 -10.43 60.80 -2.95
CA ALA A 310 -11.82 61.08 -3.27
C ALA A 310 -11.95 61.45 -4.77
N PRO A 311 -13.06 61.10 -5.45
CA PRO A 311 -13.27 61.47 -6.85
C PRO A 311 -13.15 62.98 -7.02
N GLY A 312 -12.44 63.44 -8.06
CA GLY A 312 -12.27 64.88 -8.32
C GLY A 312 -11.26 65.60 -7.42
N PHE A 313 -10.60 64.93 -6.47
CA PHE A 313 -9.49 65.52 -5.70
C PHE A 313 -8.36 66.01 -6.63
N PRO A 314 -7.78 67.20 -6.41
CA PRO A 314 -8.00 68.14 -5.30
C PRO A 314 -9.10 69.19 -5.56
N ASN A 315 -9.80 69.11 -6.69
CA ASN A 315 -10.77 70.12 -7.15
C ASN A 315 -12.15 70.00 -6.48
N GLY A 316 -12.36 68.96 -5.68
CA GLY A 316 -13.57 68.72 -4.92
C GLY A 316 -14.37 67.52 -5.41
N TYR A 317 -15.04 66.83 -4.49
CA TYR A 317 -15.79 65.61 -4.78
C TYR A 317 -17.24 65.89 -5.18
N PRO A 318 -17.86 65.05 -6.04
CA PRO A 318 -19.27 65.20 -6.39
C PRO A 318 -20.21 64.93 -5.21
N SER A 319 -21.35 65.62 -5.14
CA SER A 319 -22.42 65.31 -4.19
C SER A 319 -23.02 63.93 -4.48
N TYR A 320 -23.52 63.26 -3.43
CA TYR A 320 -24.14 61.93 -3.53
C TYR A 320 -23.18 60.82 -4.04
N SER A 321 -21.87 61.02 -3.89
CA SER A 321 -20.86 60.03 -4.26
C SER A 321 -20.88 58.81 -3.34
N HIS A 322 -20.73 57.62 -3.92
CA HIS A 322 -20.55 56.37 -3.19
C HIS A 322 -19.40 55.57 -3.80
N CYS A 323 -18.25 55.59 -3.12
CA CYS A 323 -17.06 54.88 -3.55
C CYS A 323 -16.63 53.86 -2.50
N VAL A 324 -16.12 52.73 -2.96
CA VAL A 324 -15.59 51.69 -2.08
C VAL A 324 -14.24 51.23 -2.59
N TRP A 325 -13.22 51.34 -1.73
CA TRP A 325 -11.91 50.75 -1.97
C TRP A 325 -11.77 49.48 -1.13
N ARG A 326 -11.17 48.47 -1.73
CA ARG A 326 -10.79 47.22 -1.05
C ARG A 326 -9.29 47.10 -1.13
N ILE A 327 -8.60 47.10 -0.02
CA ILE A 327 -7.16 46.84 0.01
C ILE A 327 -7.00 45.38 0.40
N SER A 328 -6.34 44.60 -0.45
CA SER A 328 -6.06 43.19 -0.20
C SER A 328 -4.61 42.91 -0.50
N VAL A 329 -3.80 42.84 0.56
CA VAL A 329 -2.36 42.55 0.48
C VAL A 329 -2.12 41.07 0.78
N THR A 330 -0.85 40.67 0.87
CA THR A 330 -0.49 39.27 1.06
C THR A 330 -0.92 38.78 2.44
N PRO A 331 -1.51 37.56 2.56
CA PRO A 331 -1.83 36.99 3.86
C PRO A 331 -0.63 36.96 4.81
N GLY A 332 -0.80 37.50 6.02
CA GLY A 332 0.28 37.66 7.01
C GLY A 332 0.93 39.05 7.02
N GLU A 333 0.59 39.92 6.07
CA GLU A 333 0.87 41.36 6.12
C GLU A 333 -0.30 42.12 6.79
N LYS A 334 0.00 43.26 7.40
CA LYS A 334 -0.96 44.26 7.86
C LYS A 334 -0.86 45.48 6.95
N ILE A 335 -1.91 46.28 6.92
CA ILE A 335 -2.02 47.48 6.10
C ILE A 335 -1.99 48.69 7.03
N MET A 336 -1.01 49.56 6.82
CA MET A 336 -0.97 50.89 7.42
C MET A 336 -1.56 51.89 6.43
N LEU A 337 -2.63 52.58 6.83
CA LEU A 337 -3.26 53.68 6.09
C LEU A 337 -2.86 55.02 6.69
N ASN A 338 -2.31 55.89 5.86
CA ASN A 338 -1.90 57.23 6.24
C ASN A 338 -2.66 58.29 5.43
N PHE A 339 -3.42 59.14 6.11
CA PHE A 339 -4.12 60.27 5.50
C PHE A 339 -3.16 61.45 5.35
N THR A 340 -2.88 61.85 4.10
CA THR A 340 -2.00 63.01 3.84
C THR A 340 -2.78 64.31 3.68
N SER A 341 -4.04 64.22 3.27
CA SER A 341 -4.95 65.37 3.11
C SER A 341 -6.38 64.94 3.41
N MET A 342 -7.13 65.82 4.07
CA MET A 342 -8.53 65.58 4.40
C MET A 342 -9.30 66.91 4.48
N ASP A 343 -10.37 67.02 3.71
CA ASP A 343 -11.30 68.14 3.66
C ASP A 343 -12.69 67.64 3.22
N LEU A 344 -13.43 67.10 4.19
CA LEU A 344 -14.80 66.60 4.05
C LEU A 344 -15.79 67.48 4.83
N PHE A 345 -17.07 67.48 4.44
CA PHE A 345 -18.08 68.25 5.16
C PHE A 345 -18.19 67.80 6.63
N LYS A 346 -17.89 68.72 7.55
CA LYS A 346 -17.90 68.44 8.99
C LYS A 346 -19.32 68.33 9.50
N SER A 347 -19.66 67.18 10.10
CA SER A 347 -20.98 66.94 10.70
C SER A 347 -20.86 66.18 12.02
N ARG A 348 -21.86 66.30 12.89
CA ARG A 348 -21.92 65.55 14.15
C ARG A 348 -21.95 64.04 13.82
N LEU A 349 -21.02 63.28 14.39
CA LEU A 349 -20.84 61.84 14.15
C LEU A 349 -20.59 61.46 12.67
N CYS A 350 -20.19 62.41 11.82
CA CYS A 350 -19.91 62.17 10.41
C CYS A 350 -21.08 61.49 9.67
N TRP A 351 -22.30 62.04 9.83
CA TRP A 351 -23.51 61.48 9.24
C TRP A 351 -23.67 61.75 7.75
N TYR A 352 -23.19 62.91 7.26
CA TYR A 352 -23.40 63.31 5.88
C TYR A 352 -22.29 62.81 4.96
N ASP A 353 -21.08 63.37 5.13
CA ASP A 353 -19.93 63.05 4.30
C ASP A 353 -18.85 62.43 5.18
N TYR A 354 -18.43 61.22 4.85
CA TYR A 354 -17.47 60.47 5.66
C TYR A 354 -16.65 59.49 4.85
N VAL A 355 -15.46 59.21 5.35
CA VAL A 355 -14.66 58.04 5.00
C VAL A 355 -14.66 57.08 6.18
N GLU A 356 -15.07 55.85 5.93
CA GLU A 356 -15.18 54.78 6.90
C GLU A 356 -14.16 53.69 6.57
N VAL A 357 -13.36 53.29 7.56
CA VAL A 357 -12.35 52.24 7.43
C VAL A 357 -12.74 51.07 8.31
N ARG A 358 -12.86 49.88 7.71
CA ARG A 358 -13.21 48.63 8.39
C ARG A 358 -12.12 47.57 8.22
N ASP A 359 -11.93 46.80 9.28
CA ASP A 359 -10.88 45.79 9.43
C ASP A 359 -11.30 44.43 8.87
N GLY A 360 -11.19 44.27 7.55
CA GLY A 360 -11.56 43.05 6.86
C GLY A 360 -12.02 43.29 5.43
N TYR A 361 -12.69 42.31 4.85
CA TYR A 361 -12.99 42.30 3.41
C TYR A 361 -14.34 42.92 3.04
N TRP A 362 -15.21 43.25 4.01
CA TRP A 362 -16.57 43.72 3.69
C TRP A 362 -17.22 44.61 4.76
N ARG A 363 -18.42 45.14 4.44
CA ARG A 363 -19.16 46.17 5.18
C ARG A 363 -19.58 45.76 6.60
N LYS A 364 -19.58 44.47 6.91
CA LYS A 364 -19.89 43.93 8.26
C LYS A 364 -18.65 43.79 9.15
N ALA A 365 -17.45 44.02 8.60
CA ALA A 365 -16.21 43.92 9.34
C ALA A 365 -16.12 44.96 10.47
N PRO A 366 -15.30 44.71 11.52
CA PRO A 366 -15.08 45.65 12.62
C PRO A 366 -14.73 47.06 12.12
N LEU A 367 -15.31 48.08 12.75
CA LEU A 367 -15.04 49.48 12.40
C LEU A 367 -13.75 49.95 13.08
N LEU A 368 -12.74 50.35 12.29
CA LEU A 368 -11.52 50.98 12.82
C LEU A 368 -11.73 52.48 13.05
N GLY A 369 -12.45 53.14 12.14
CA GLY A 369 -12.77 54.55 12.31
C GLY A 369 -13.69 55.09 11.22
N ARG A 370 -14.43 56.14 11.58
CA ARG A 370 -15.21 56.95 10.65
C ARG A 370 -14.78 58.40 10.78
N PHE A 371 -14.35 59.01 9.68
CA PHE A 371 -13.67 60.29 9.67
C PHE A 371 -14.41 61.29 8.77
N CYS A 372 -14.48 62.56 9.19
CA CYS A 372 -15.02 63.70 8.45
C CYS A 372 -14.42 65.02 8.95
N GLY A 373 -14.65 66.12 8.24
CA GLY A 373 -14.02 67.40 8.52
C GLY A 373 -12.64 67.53 7.87
N ASP A 374 -11.80 68.38 8.46
CA ASP A 374 -10.48 68.81 7.98
C ASP A 374 -9.31 68.27 8.83
N LYS A 375 -9.62 67.57 9.94
CA LYS A 375 -8.61 66.99 10.82
C LYS A 375 -8.11 65.67 10.25
N ILE A 376 -6.80 65.60 9.97
CA ILE A 376 -6.12 64.36 9.58
C ILE A 376 -6.12 63.37 10.78
N PRO A 377 -6.60 62.14 10.61
CA PRO A 377 -6.55 61.11 11.64
C PRO A 377 -5.14 60.50 11.78
N GLU A 378 -4.87 59.87 12.93
CA GLU A 378 -3.67 59.06 13.13
C GLU A 378 -3.64 57.87 12.15
N PRO A 379 -2.44 57.36 11.80
CA PRO A 379 -2.31 56.20 10.92
C PRO A 379 -3.14 55.01 11.41
N VAL A 380 -3.97 54.46 10.53
CA VAL A 380 -4.85 53.33 10.84
C VAL A 380 -4.15 52.04 10.42
N ILE A 381 -3.96 51.12 11.35
CA ILE A 381 -3.30 49.83 11.10
C ILE A 381 -4.36 48.72 11.19
N SER A 382 -4.44 47.87 10.17
CA SER A 382 -5.33 46.71 10.17
C SER A 382 -4.82 45.60 11.10
N THR A 383 -5.71 44.68 11.51
CA THR A 383 -5.29 43.47 12.23
C THR A 383 -4.80 42.38 11.30
N ASP A 384 -5.25 42.39 10.03
CA ASP A 384 -4.94 41.39 9.00
C ASP A 384 -4.70 42.06 7.63
N SER A 385 -4.57 41.26 6.59
CA SER A 385 -4.20 41.59 5.21
C SER A 385 -5.29 42.24 4.36
N ARG A 386 -6.44 42.62 4.95
CA ARG A 386 -7.57 43.20 4.20
C ARG A 386 -8.19 44.39 4.91
N LEU A 387 -8.46 45.46 4.15
CA LEU A 387 -9.24 46.62 4.59
C LEU A 387 -10.36 46.93 3.61
N TRP A 388 -11.50 47.32 4.17
CA TRP A 388 -12.66 47.79 3.41
C TRP A 388 -12.89 49.26 3.75
N ILE A 389 -12.81 50.12 2.74
CA ILE A 389 -12.92 51.57 2.89
C ILE A 389 -14.12 52.06 2.09
N GLU A 390 -15.02 52.77 2.74
CA GLU A 390 -16.18 53.38 2.09
C GLU A 390 -16.14 54.90 2.23
N PHE A 391 -16.23 55.59 1.11
CA PHE A 391 -16.52 57.00 1.06
C PHE A 391 -17.96 57.21 0.63
N ARG A 392 -18.69 57.98 1.45
CA ARG A 392 -20.06 58.37 1.13
C ARG A 392 -20.20 59.86 1.31
N SER A 393 -20.72 60.53 0.29
CA SER A 393 -21.19 61.91 0.35
C SER A 393 -22.70 61.92 0.19
N SER A 394 -23.38 62.76 0.96
CA SER A 394 -24.82 63.01 0.87
C SER A 394 -25.19 64.48 1.04
N SER A 395 -24.19 65.34 1.26
CA SER A 395 -24.38 66.79 1.34
C SER A 395 -24.27 67.46 -0.04
N ASN A 396 -24.82 68.68 -0.13
CA ASN A 396 -24.63 69.56 -1.28
C ASN A 396 -23.44 70.52 -1.11
N ILE A 397 -22.72 70.44 0.03
CA ILE A 397 -21.61 71.32 0.38
C ILE A 397 -20.32 70.52 0.24
N LEU A 398 -19.54 70.86 -0.76
CA LEU A 398 -18.39 70.06 -1.17
C LEU A 398 -17.11 70.60 -0.54
N GLY A 399 -16.24 69.68 -0.10
CA GLY A 399 -14.84 69.95 0.25
C GLY A 399 -13.90 69.44 -0.84
N LYS A 400 -12.60 69.63 -0.67
CA LYS A 400 -11.59 69.15 -1.64
C LYS A 400 -11.49 67.62 -1.71
N GLY A 401 -11.91 66.91 -0.66
CA GLY A 401 -11.85 65.45 -0.56
C GLY A 401 -10.73 64.98 0.36
N PHE A 402 -10.20 63.78 0.12
CA PHE A 402 -9.08 63.22 0.88
C PHE A 402 -8.04 62.59 -0.06
N PHE A 403 -6.82 62.43 0.45
CA PHE A 403 -5.75 61.68 -0.19
C PHE A 403 -5.07 60.76 0.82
N VAL A 404 -5.09 59.46 0.55
CA VAL A 404 -4.56 58.40 1.42
C VAL A 404 -3.43 57.69 0.71
N VAL A 405 -2.35 57.44 1.45
CA VAL A 405 -1.26 56.54 1.06
C VAL A 405 -1.33 55.33 1.98
N TYR A 406 -1.17 54.14 1.42
CA TYR A 406 -1.15 52.91 2.19
C TYR A 406 0.13 52.12 1.92
N GLU A 407 0.56 51.37 2.93
CA GLU A 407 1.66 50.43 2.83
C GLU A 407 1.34 49.11 3.55
N ALA A 408 1.78 48.01 2.94
CA ALA A 408 1.79 46.69 3.50
C ALA A 408 3.04 46.55 4.37
N ILE A 409 2.82 46.33 5.66
CA ILE A 409 3.84 46.02 6.64
C ILE A 409 3.74 44.53 6.97
N CYS A 410 4.87 43.84 7.05
CA CYS A 410 4.93 42.41 7.35
C CYS A 410 5.48 42.17 8.76
N GLY A 411 5.09 41.05 9.37
CA GLY A 411 5.54 40.68 10.71
C GLY A 411 4.57 41.07 11.83
N GLY A 412 5.06 40.99 13.06
CA GLY A 412 4.33 41.25 14.30
C GLY A 412 4.08 39.99 15.15
N GLU A 413 3.30 40.16 16.21
CA GLU A 413 2.96 39.09 17.16
C GLU A 413 1.69 38.35 16.74
N ILE A 414 1.74 37.02 16.79
CA ILE A 414 0.67 36.11 16.39
C ILE A 414 0.34 35.18 17.56
N HIS A 415 -0.89 35.29 18.06
CA HIS A 415 -1.45 34.44 19.12
C HIS A 415 -2.63 33.62 18.57
N LYS A 416 -2.32 32.60 17.77
CA LYS A 416 -3.33 31.72 17.13
C LYS A 416 -2.87 30.27 17.20
N ASP A 417 -3.82 29.35 17.31
CA ASP A 417 -3.56 27.90 17.32
C ASP A 417 -3.09 27.38 15.95
N ALA A 418 -3.45 28.07 14.87
CA ALA A 418 -2.98 27.77 13.53
C ALA A 418 -3.09 29.01 12.64
N GLY A 419 -2.34 29.02 11.54
CA GLY A 419 -2.40 30.06 10.54
C GLY A 419 -1.42 29.85 9.41
N GLN A 420 -1.33 30.85 8.54
CA GLN A 420 -0.45 30.84 7.39
C GLN A 420 0.41 32.10 7.41
N ILE A 421 1.68 31.93 7.04
CA ILE A 421 2.64 33.02 6.86
C ILE A 421 3.19 32.92 5.45
N GLN A 422 3.20 34.04 4.75
CA GLN A 422 3.73 34.14 3.40
C GLN A 422 4.77 35.26 3.34
N SER A 423 5.73 35.13 2.45
CA SER A 423 6.61 36.24 2.10
C SER A 423 5.78 37.39 1.52
N PRO A 424 6.22 38.65 1.70
CA PRO A 424 5.59 39.79 1.06
C PRO A 424 5.36 39.57 -0.43
N ASN A 425 4.19 39.98 -0.91
CA ASN A 425 3.74 39.93 -2.31
C ASN A 425 3.45 38.54 -2.91
N TYR A 426 3.61 37.44 -2.16
CA TYR A 426 3.30 36.08 -2.64
C TYR A 426 1.86 35.98 -3.23
N PRO A 427 1.64 35.27 -4.35
CA PRO A 427 2.56 34.41 -5.09
C PRO A 427 3.45 35.14 -6.11
N ASP A 428 3.35 36.45 -6.22
CA ASP A 428 4.23 37.25 -7.09
C ASP A 428 5.57 37.50 -6.39
N ASP A 429 6.58 37.94 -7.15
CA ASP A 429 7.93 38.12 -6.60
C ASP A 429 7.94 39.09 -5.41
N TYR A 430 8.65 38.73 -4.34
CA TYR A 430 8.80 39.62 -3.18
C TYR A 430 9.55 40.90 -3.55
N ARG A 431 9.37 41.97 -2.76
CA ARG A 431 10.05 43.25 -3.01
C ARG A 431 11.46 43.23 -2.44
N PRO A 432 12.43 43.95 -3.06
CA PRO A 432 13.78 44.06 -2.53
C PRO A 432 13.80 44.86 -1.22
N SER A 433 14.83 44.63 -0.40
CA SER A 433 15.12 45.35 0.85
C SER A 433 14.00 45.26 1.89
N LYS A 434 13.25 44.16 1.90
CA LYS A 434 12.21 43.88 2.89
C LYS A 434 12.78 43.10 4.07
N GLU A 435 12.36 43.50 5.27
CA GLU A 435 12.60 42.77 6.52
C GLU A 435 11.26 42.54 7.22
N CYS A 436 10.95 41.27 7.51
CA CYS A 436 9.71 40.84 8.15
C CYS A 436 10.04 39.96 9.34
N ILE A 437 9.48 40.27 10.52
CA ILE A 437 9.73 39.50 11.74
C ILE A 437 8.39 39.06 12.34
N TRP A 438 8.12 37.77 12.36
CA TRP A 438 6.95 37.16 12.99
C TRP A 438 7.31 36.51 14.32
N LYS A 439 6.49 36.78 15.34
CA LYS A 439 6.60 36.20 16.69
C LYS A 439 5.36 35.37 16.96
N ILE A 440 5.47 34.06 16.83
CA ILE A 440 4.35 33.12 16.94
C ILE A 440 4.33 32.56 18.35
N THR A 441 3.17 32.59 19.01
CA THR A 441 2.96 31.99 20.32
C THR A 441 1.67 31.17 20.31
N VAL A 442 1.78 29.90 20.70
CA VAL A 442 0.65 28.99 20.92
C VAL A 442 0.41 28.78 22.42
N PRO A 443 -0.74 28.22 22.84
CA PRO A 443 -1.01 27.94 24.26
C PRO A 443 0.09 27.10 24.93
N GLU A 444 0.24 27.26 26.25
CA GLU A 444 1.22 26.48 27.01
C GLU A 444 0.92 24.97 26.95
N GLY A 445 1.98 24.15 26.94
CA GLY A 445 1.88 22.69 26.80
C GLY A 445 1.86 22.19 25.35
N PHE A 446 1.88 23.09 24.36
CA PHE A 446 1.98 22.76 22.94
C PHE A 446 3.28 23.27 22.33
N HIS A 447 3.70 22.63 21.24
CA HIS A 447 4.79 23.08 20.37
C HIS A 447 4.22 23.73 19.11
N ILE A 448 5.08 24.28 18.26
CA ILE A 448 4.70 24.88 16.98
C ILE A 448 5.26 24.02 15.87
N GLY A 449 4.37 23.45 15.06
CA GLY A 449 4.70 22.81 13.79
C GLY A 449 4.65 23.83 12.65
N ILE A 450 5.64 23.81 11.75
CA ILE A 450 5.71 24.64 10.55
C ILE A 450 5.91 23.75 9.32
N MET A 451 5.04 23.92 8.33
CA MET A 451 5.09 23.20 7.06
C MET A 451 5.07 24.17 5.88
N PHE A 452 6.08 24.08 5.01
CA PHE A 452 6.14 24.89 3.80
C PHE A 452 5.23 24.32 2.70
N GLN A 453 4.42 25.17 2.07
CA GLN A 453 3.63 24.86 0.88
C GLN A 453 4.38 25.19 -0.41
N ALA A 454 5.20 26.24 -0.38
CA ALA A 454 6.04 26.71 -1.47
C ALA A 454 7.28 27.43 -0.89
N PHE A 455 8.41 27.38 -1.59
CA PHE A 455 9.66 28.01 -1.15
C PHE A 455 10.59 28.29 -2.35
N GLU A 456 10.71 29.56 -2.72
CA GLU A 456 11.60 30.06 -3.76
C GLU A 456 12.18 31.40 -3.30
N ILE A 457 13.37 31.36 -2.71
CA ILE A 457 14.14 32.54 -2.29
C ILE A 457 15.43 32.57 -3.11
N GLU A 458 16.03 33.74 -3.32
CA GLU A 458 17.33 33.86 -3.98
C GLU A 458 18.35 32.86 -3.40
N TRP A 459 19.05 32.16 -4.29
CA TRP A 459 19.97 31.11 -3.91
C TRP A 459 21.37 31.69 -3.62
N HIS A 460 21.97 31.26 -2.50
CA HIS A 460 23.37 31.50 -2.17
C HIS A 460 23.89 30.39 -1.26
N ASP A 461 25.16 29.98 -1.42
CA ASP A 461 25.76 28.86 -0.66
C ASP A 461 25.64 29.00 0.87
N THR A 462 25.67 30.23 1.38
CA THR A 462 25.54 30.55 2.82
C THR A 462 24.27 31.30 3.18
N CYS A 463 23.33 31.44 2.23
CA CYS A 463 22.10 32.22 2.40
C CYS A 463 22.34 33.67 2.89
N SER A 464 23.37 34.34 2.36
CA SER A 464 23.77 35.68 2.79
C SER A 464 23.05 36.83 2.08
N TYR A 465 22.42 36.54 0.94
CA TYR A 465 21.55 37.50 0.25
C TYR A 465 20.16 37.42 0.88
N ASP A 466 19.18 36.87 0.17
CA ASP A 466 17.84 36.68 0.69
C ASP A 466 17.75 35.38 1.51
N TYR A 467 17.05 35.44 2.64
CA TYR A 467 16.90 34.26 3.50
C TYR A 467 15.68 34.33 4.43
N LEU A 468 15.22 33.14 4.81
CA LEU A 468 14.28 32.92 5.91
C LEU A 468 15.01 32.26 7.08
N GLU A 469 14.97 32.91 8.25
CA GLU A 469 15.58 32.44 9.48
C GLU A 469 14.49 32.09 10.50
N ILE A 470 14.60 30.92 11.12
CA ILE A 470 13.65 30.42 12.12
C ILE A 470 14.40 30.07 13.40
N ARG A 471 13.89 30.55 14.54
CA ARG A 471 14.48 30.37 15.88
C ARG A 471 13.44 29.90 16.89
N ASP A 472 13.90 29.11 17.85
CA ASP A 472 13.07 28.52 18.90
C ASP A 472 12.95 29.46 20.12
N GLY A 473 12.00 30.39 20.06
CA GLY A 473 11.73 31.40 21.08
C GLY A 473 11.08 32.66 20.50
N LEU A 474 11.23 33.82 21.14
CA LEU A 474 10.62 35.10 20.67
C LEU A 474 11.64 36.18 20.30
N THR A 475 12.94 35.87 20.33
CA THR A 475 14.01 36.86 20.13
C THR A 475 15.02 36.39 19.08
N GLU A 476 15.78 37.35 18.55
CA GLU A 476 16.90 37.09 17.63
C GLU A 476 18.03 36.28 18.27
N TYR A 477 18.08 36.22 19.61
CA TYR A 477 19.07 35.46 20.37
C TYR A 477 18.62 34.03 20.68
N SER A 478 17.37 33.67 20.36
CA SER A 478 16.85 32.32 20.56
C SER A 478 17.62 31.29 19.73
N PRO A 479 17.70 30.02 20.18
CA PRO A 479 18.37 28.94 19.45
C PRO A 479 17.95 28.89 17.98
N LEU A 480 18.92 28.82 17.07
CA LEU A 480 18.66 28.76 15.64
C LEU A 480 18.15 27.37 15.26
N ILE A 481 16.96 27.31 14.66
CA ILE A 481 16.44 26.08 14.05
C ILE A 481 17.03 25.92 12.65
N GLY A 482 17.03 26.99 11.86
CA GLY A 482 17.63 26.98 10.54
C GLY A 482 17.56 28.33 9.82
N ARG A 483 18.42 28.47 8.82
CA ARG A 483 18.43 29.57 7.86
C ARG A 483 18.34 28.99 6.46
N PHE A 484 17.36 29.43 5.70
CA PHE A 484 16.92 28.80 4.46
C PHE A 484 16.92 29.81 3.31
N CYS A 485 17.37 29.38 2.14
CA CYS A 485 17.35 30.13 0.88
C CYS A 485 17.37 29.15 -0.30
N GLY A 486 17.20 29.64 -1.52
CA GLY A 486 17.14 28.79 -2.71
C GLY A 486 15.75 28.21 -3.02
N TYR A 487 15.75 27.13 -3.80
CA TYR A 487 14.54 26.53 -4.38
C TYR A 487 14.13 25.20 -3.73
N GLU A 488 14.97 24.64 -2.86
CA GLU A 488 14.63 23.42 -2.13
C GLU A 488 13.74 23.76 -0.94
N LYS A 489 12.56 23.14 -0.91
CA LYS A 489 11.61 23.32 0.18
C LYS A 489 12.22 22.81 1.49
N PRO A 490 12.26 23.62 2.56
CA PRO A 490 12.66 23.13 3.88
C PRO A 490 11.79 21.96 4.33
N GLY A 491 12.38 21.03 5.06
CA GLY A 491 11.66 19.95 5.73
C GLY A 491 10.66 20.48 6.77
N ASP A 492 9.85 19.59 7.30
CA ASP A 492 8.86 19.93 8.32
C ASP A 492 9.59 20.30 9.64
N ILE A 493 9.22 21.44 10.24
CA ILE A 493 9.90 22.00 11.40
C ILE A 493 9.00 21.88 12.63
N LYS A 494 9.56 21.41 13.75
CA LYS A 494 8.93 21.37 15.07
C LYS A 494 9.75 22.17 16.06
N SER A 495 9.14 23.11 16.77
CA SER A 495 9.79 23.82 17.88
C SER A 495 9.85 22.95 19.14
N SER A 496 10.78 23.28 20.05
CA SER A 496 10.84 22.70 21.40
C SER A 496 10.03 23.49 22.43
N SER A 497 9.65 24.73 22.10
CA SER A 497 8.82 25.59 22.95
C SER A 497 7.50 25.97 22.29
N ASN A 498 6.60 26.62 23.04
CA ASN A 498 5.35 27.17 22.51
C ASN A 498 5.53 28.51 21.76
N LYS A 499 6.79 28.86 21.41
CA LYS A 499 7.18 30.18 20.88
C LYS A 499 8.17 30.03 19.74
N VAL A 500 7.90 30.70 18.62
CA VAL A 500 8.81 30.74 17.45
C VAL A 500 9.01 32.16 16.97
N TRP A 501 10.26 32.48 16.64
CA TRP A 501 10.66 33.74 16.02
C TRP A 501 11.11 33.44 14.61
N MET A 502 10.50 34.11 13.64
CA MET A 502 10.77 33.91 12.22
C MET A 502 11.10 35.24 11.56
N LYS A 503 12.19 35.31 10.81
CA LYS A 503 12.66 36.51 10.12
C LYS A 503 12.90 36.23 8.64
N PHE A 504 12.25 37.00 7.78
CA PHE A 504 12.57 37.04 6.35
C PHE A 504 13.29 38.34 6.04
N THR A 505 14.39 38.25 5.30
CA THR A 505 15.16 39.40 4.82
C THR A 505 15.46 39.23 3.33
N SER A 506 15.33 40.31 2.58
CA SER A 506 15.75 40.41 1.18
C SER A 506 16.69 41.59 0.95
N ASP A 507 17.59 41.47 -0.01
CA ASP A 507 18.56 42.48 -0.40
C ASP A 507 18.02 43.38 -1.53
N ALA A 508 18.87 44.25 -2.09
CA ALA A 508 18.45 45.23 -3.09
C ALA A 508 18.20 44.63 -4.50
N THR A 509 18.54 43.37 -4.70
CA THR A 509 18.59 42.70 -6.01
C THR A 509 17.82 41.38 -6.00
N ILE A 510 17.65 40.79 -7.20
CA ILE A 510 17.10 39.45 -7.49
C ILE A 510 15.95 39.00 -6.56
N ASN A 511 14.71 39.19 -7.02
CA ASN A 511 13.54 38.70 -6.31
C ASN A 511 12.97 37.43 -6.92
N LYS A 512 12.27 36.65 -6.11
CA LYS A 512 11.60 35.39 -6.46
C LYS A 512 10.20 35.36 -5.88
N ALA A 513 9.39 34.36 -6.23
CA ALA A 513 8.02 34.21 -5.76
C ALA A 513 7.92 34.16 -4.22
N GLY A 514 8.97 33.72 -3.52
CA GLY A 514 9.07 33.70 -2.07
C GLY A 514 8.52 32.40 -1.47
N PHE A 515 7.90 32.46 -0.30
CA PHE A 515 7.45 31.28 0.42
C PHE A 515 6.02 31.41 0.94
N ALA A 516 5.38 30.27 1.12
CA ALA A 516 4.14 30.14 1.87
C ALA A 516 4.28 28.98 2.85
N ALA A 517 4.06 29.23 4.14
CA ALA A 517 4.20 28.26 5.21
C ALA A 517 2.96 28.27 6.10
N ASN A 518 2.50 27.09 6.49
CA ASN A 518 1.47 26.93 7.50
C ASN A 518 2.14 26.69 8.85
N PHE A 519 1.59 27.29 9.90
CA PHE A 519 1.93 26.95 11.28
C PHE A 519 0.69 26.45 12.01
N PHE A 520 0.89 25.55 12.96
CA PHE A 520 -0.17 25.03 13.81
C PHE A 520 0.40 24.58 15.16
N LYS A 521 -0.48 24.51 16.16
CA LYS A 521 -0.17 23.91 17.45
C LYS A 521 0.07 22.43 17.24
N GLU A 522 1.15 21.95 17.81
CA GLU A 522 1.64 20.61 17.70
C GLU A 522 1.66 19.98 19.10
N MET A 523 1.17 18.76 19.21
CA MET A 523 1.23 17.95 20.43
C MET A 523 1.88 16.61 20.11
N ASP A 524 2.29 15.87 21.12
CA ASP A 524 2.62 14.46 20.95
C ASP A 524 1.46 13.61 21.48
N GLU A 525 0.51 13.27 20.61
CA GLU A 525 -0.66 12.47 20.98
C GLU A 525 -0.27 11.06 21.43
N CYS A 526 0.88 10.53 21.00
CA CYS A 526 1.38 9.23 21.43
C CYS A 526 1.95 9.25 22.85
N SER A 527 2.29 10.44 23.37
CA SER A 527 2.70 10.62 24.77
C SER A 527 1.52 10.61 25.75
N LEU A 528 0.28 10.58 25.25
CA LEU A 528 -0.91 10.47 26.09
C LEU A 528 -1.00 9.09 26.76
N PRO A 529 -1.64 8.97 27.94
CA PRO A 529 -1.75 7.71 28.67
C PRO A 529 -2.47 6.58 27.91
N ASP A 530 -3.31 6.93 26.93
CA ASP A 530 -4.05 6.00 26.08
C ASP A 530 -3.33 5.68 24.76
N ASN A 531 -2.07 6.09 24.59
CA ASN A 531 -1.27 5.86 23.38
C ASN A 531 -1.96 6.43 22.11
N GLY A 532 -2.62 7.59 22.22
CA GLY A 532 -3.45 8.16 21.15
C GLY A 532 -4.70 7.32 20.82
N GLY A 533 -5.02 6.33 21.65
CA GLY A 533 -6.03 5.31 21.37
C GLY A 533 -5.61 4.30 20.30
N CYS A 534 -4.32 4.19 19.97
CA CYS A 534 -3.79 3.15 19.10
C CYS A 534 -3.69 1.81 19.85
N GLU A 535 -4.20 0.74 19.24
CA GLU A 535 -4.19 -0.60 19.85
C GLU A 535 -2.76 -1.14 20.02
N GLN A 536 -1.88 -0.89 19.04
CA GLN A 536 -0.52 -1.43 19.02
C GLN A 536 0.53 -0.30 19.02
N HIS A 537 0.89 0.24 17.86
CA HIS A 537 1.90 1.29 17.76
C HIS A 537 1.26 2.63 17.42
N CYS A 538 1.68 3.68 18.12
CA CYS A 538 1.36 5.06 17.81
C CYS A 538 2.62 5.72 17.25
N GLU A 539 2.53 6.24 16.02
CA GLU A 539 3.58 7.03 15.39
C GLU A 539 3.13 8.50 15.37
N ASN A 540 3.79 9.33 16.17
CA ASN A 540 3.53 10.76 16.19
C ASN A 540 4.03 11.40 14.88
N THR A 541 3.22 12.25 14.26
CA THR A 541 3.53 12.95 13.00
C THR A 541 3.31 14.45 13.18
N LEU A 542 3.87 15.30 12.32
CA LEU A 542 3.67 16.73 12.49
C LEU A 542 2.21 17.10 12.16
N GLY A 543 1.46 17.55 13.16
CA GLY A 543 0.06 17.97 13.10
C GLY A 543 -0.96 16.85 13.29
N SER A 544 -0.51 15.62 13.57
CA SER A 544 -1.38 14.45 13.78
C SER A 544 -0.60 13.25 14.32
N TYR A 545 -1.24 12.10 14.46
CA TYR A 545 -0.58 10.82 14.70
C TYR A 545 -1.25 9.75 13.85
N LYS A 546 -0.54 8.65 13.62
CA LYS A 546 -1.13 7.48 12.97
C LYS A 546 -0.86 6.25 13.82
N CYS A 547 -1.84 5.35 13.84
CA CYS A 547 -1.64 4.04 14.41
C CYS A 547 -1.04 3.11 13.36
N THR A 548 -0.06 2.32 13.76
CA THR A 548 0.52 1.26 12.94
C THR A 548 0.42 -0.06 13.68
N CYS A 549 0.38 -1.14 12.91
CA CYS A 549 0.24 -2.49 13.43
C CYS A 549 1.55 -3.26 13.28
N GLU A 550 1.77 -4.21 14.17
CA GLU A 550 2.87 -5.16 14.07
C GLU A 550 2.77 -5.99 12.78
N PRO A 551 3.90 -6.48 12.21
CA PRO A 551 3.90 -7.32 11.04
C PRO A 551 2.96 -8.54 11.18
N GLY A 552 1.99 -8.68 10.27
CA GLY A 552 0.95 -9.71 10.34
C GLY A 552 -0.45 -9.17 10.69
N TYR A 553 -0.55 -7.89 11.01
CA TYR A 553 -1.80 -7.18 11.27
C TYR A 553 -1.98 -6.00 10.30
N GLU A 554 -3.22 -5.73 9.91
CA GLU A 554 -3.64 -4.56 9.14
C GLU A 554 -4.53 -3.65 9.99
N LEU A 555 -4.41 -2.36 9.74
CA LEU A 555 -5.18 -1.35 10.46
C LEU A 555 -6.65 -1.42 10.00
N THR A 556 -7.57 -1.57 10.95
CA THR A 556 -9.00 -1.66 10.66
C THR A 556 -9.55 -0.32 10.16
N ALA A 557 -10.82 -0.32 9.74
CA ALA A 557 -11.49 0.88 9.21
C ALA A 557 -11.55 2.06 10.19
N ASP A 558 -11.41 1.83 11.50
CA ASP A 558 -11.37 2.90 12.52
C ASP A 558 -10.02 3.62 12.61
N LYS A 559 -9.00 3.13 11.88
CA LYS A 559 -7.62 3.64 11.84
C LYS A 559 -6.89 3.58 13.20
N LYS A 560 -7.36 2.76 14.13
CA LYS A 560 -6.84 2.63 15.50
C LYS A 560 -6.60 1.19 15.92
N SER A 561 -7.49 0.29 15.52
CA SER A 561 -7.41 -1.15 15.83
C SER A 561 -6.68 -1.94 14.75
N CYS A 562 -6.16 -3.09 15.13
CA CYS A 562 -5.35 -3.95 14.29
C CYS A 562 -6.00 -5.33 14.14
N GLU A 563 -6.30 -5.75 12.91
CA GLU A 563 -6.83 -7.09 12.61
C GLU A 563 -5.79 -7.94 11.90
N ALA A 564 -5.83 -9.27 12.05
CA ALA A 564 -4.89 -10.15 11.36
C ALA A 564 -5.08 -10.07 9.83
N ALA A 565 -4.07 -9.53 9.14
CA ALA A 565 -4.06 -9.43 7.69
C ALA A 565 -3.77 -10.81 7.08
N CYS A 566 -4.43 -11.16 5.99
CA CYS A 566 -4.12 -12.40 5.26
C CYS A 566 -4.39 -12.33 3.76
N GLY A 567 -3.65 -13.12 3.00
CA GLY A 567 -3.66 -13.11 1.54
C GLY A 567 -2.62 -12.17 0.91
N GLY A 568 -2.63 -12.09 -0.41
CA GLY A 568 -1.78 -11.18 -1.19
C GLY A 568 -1.14 -11.82 -2.43
N PHE A 569 -0.49 -10.99 -3.24
CA PHE A 569 0.24 -11.41 -4.43
C PHE A 569 1.74 -11.47 -4.13
N ILE A 570 2.37 -12.61 -4.35
CA ILE A 570 3.76 -12.89 -3.95
C ILE A 570 4.57 -13.20 -5.21
N THR A 571 5.58 -12.38 -5.48
CA THR A 571 6.52 -12.56 -6.60
C THR A 571 7.91 -13.00 -6.17
N LYS A 572 8.12 -13.19 -4.85
CA LYS A 572 9.38 -13.69 -4.32
C LYS A 572 9.57 -15.15 -4.77
N LEU A 573 10.81 -15.53 -5.02
CA LEU A 573 11.17 -16.90 -5.42
C LEU A 573 11.19 -17.88 -4.23
N ASN A 574 11.24 -17.39 -3.00
CA ASN A 574 11.09 -18.18 -1.80
C ASN A 574 10.44 -17.35 -0.69
N GLY A 575 9.89 -18.01 0.30
CA GLY A 575 9.29 -17.35 1.44
C GLY A 575 8.39 -18.26 2.26
N THR A 576 7.70 -17.68 3.22
CA THR A 576 6.82 -18.41 4.13
C THR A 576 5.45 -17.73 4.12
N ILE A 577 4.39 -18.54 4.07
CA ILE A 577 3.01 -18.10 4.22
C ILE A 577 2.49 -18.70 5.52
N THR A 578 1.84 -17.88 6.35
CA THR A 578 1.26 -18.30 7.63
C THR A 578 -0.23 -17.99 7.64
N SER A 579 -0.99 -18.77 8.43
CA SER A 579 -2.36 -18.42 8.74
C SER A 579 -2.45 -17.07 9.47
N PRO A 580 -3.53 -16.29 9.29
CA PRO A 580 -3.76 -15.06 10.04
C PRO A 580 -3.67 -15.32 11.56
N GLY A 581 -2.98 -14.45 12.30
CA GLY A 581 -2.83 -14.55 13.75
C GLY A 581 -1.70 -15.49 14.23
N TRP A 582 -1.01 -16.19 13.33
CA TRP A 582 0.11 -17.07 13.67
C TRP A 582 1.18 -16.35 14.53
N PRO A 583 1.70 -16.95 15.62
CA PRO A 583 1.54 -18.34 16.06
C PRO A 583 0.32 -18.61 16.97
N LYS A 584 -0.55 -17.62 17.18
CA LYS A 584 -1.83 -17.80 17.89
C LYS A 584 -2.85 -18.46 16.96
N GLU A 585 -3.99 -18.85 17.53
CA GLU A 585 -5.08 -19.44 16.78
C GLU A 585 -5.62 -18.49 15.70
N TYR A 586 -6.03 -19.04 14.56
CA TYR A 586 -6.54 -18.21 13.47
C TYR A 586 -7.94 -17.65 13.76
N PRO A 587 -8.30 -16.46 13.28
CA PRO A 587 -9.63 -15.90 13.46
C PRO A 587 -10.71 -16.68 12.67
N THR A 588 -11.94 -16.67 13.19
CA THR A 588 -13.13 -17.20 12.51
C THR A 588 -13.58 -16.29 11.36
N ASN A 589 -14.32 -16.84 10.39
CA ASN A 589 -14.86 -16.17 9.20
C ASN A 589 -13.83 -15.48 8.30
N LYS A 590 -12.60 -15.99 8.25
CA LYS A 590 -11.55 -15.45 7.38
C LYS A 590 -11.55 -16.17 6.03
N ASN A 591 -11.30 -15.39 4.98
CA ASN A 591 -11.12 -15.89 3.62
C ASN A 591 -9.85 -15.25 3.04
N CYS A 592 -8.76 -16.01 3.06
CA CYS A 592 -7.43 -15.54 2.70
C CYS A 592 -7.00 -16.19 1.39
N VAL A 593 -6.55 -15.38 0.43
CA VAL A 593 -6.07 -15.88 -0.86
C VAL A 593 -4.66 -15.38 -1.12
N TRP A 594 -3.71 -16.30 -1.24
CA TRP A 594 -2.35 -16.02 -1.69
C TRP A 594 -2.15 -16.49 -3.12
N GLN A 595 -1.57 -15.63 -3.93
CA GLN A 595 -1.23 -15.90 -5.32
C GLN A 595 0.28 -15.77 -5.49
N VAL A 596 0.98 -16.88 -5.65
CA VAL A 596 2.44 -16.89 -5.82
C VAL A 596 2.76 -17.05 -7.30
N VAL A 597 3.58 -16.16 -7.83
CA VAL A 597 4.02 -16.17 -9.24
C VAL A 597 5.54 -16.07 -9.32
N ALA A 598 6.14 -17.05 -9.96
CA ALA A 598 7.54 -17.06 -10.33
C ALA A 598 7.71 -16.79 -11.84
N PRO A 599 8.91 -16.51 -12.36
CA PRO A 599 9.17 -16.44 -13.79
C PRO A 599 8.85 -17.77 -14.50
N ALA A 600 8.54 -17.73 -15.80
CA ALA A 600 7.98 -18.87 -16.56
C ALA A 600 8.82 -20.17 -16.55
N GLN A 601 10.11 -20.09 -16.22
CA GLN A 601 11.03 -21.23 -16.16
C GLN A 601 11.06 -21.94 -14.80
N TYR A 602 10.31 -21.46 -13.81
CA TYR A 602 10.26 -22.03 -12.46
C TYR A 602 8.93 -22.74 -12.20
N ARG A 603 8.95 -23.71 -11.29
CA ARG A 603 7.77 -24.30 -10.64
C ARG A 603 7.83 -24.00 -9.15
N ILE A 604 6.68 -23.89 -8.51
CA ILE A 604 6.56 -23.49 -7.11
C ILE A 604 6.16 -24.70 -6.29
N SER A 605 6.97 -25.04 -5.29
CA SER A 605 6.69 -26.12 -4.36
C SER A 605 6.29 -25.54 -3.00
N LEU A 606 5.28 -26.14 -2.38
CA LEU A 606 4.75 -25.79 -1.07
C LEU A 606 5.05 -26.92 -0.08
N GLN A 607 5.73 -26.59 1.01
CA GLN A 607 6.05 -27.52 2.10
C GLN A 607 5.49 -26.99 3.41
N PHE A 608 4.46 -27.64 3.94
CA PHE A 608 3.88 -27.28 5.22
C PHE A 608 4.86 -27.63 6.34
N GLU A 609 5.22 -26.70 7.22
CA GLU A 609 5.99 -26.99 8.44
C GLU A 609 5.04 -27.40 9.57
N VAL A 610 3.93 -26.66 9.72
CA VAL A 610 2.87 -26.91 10.69
C VAL A 610 1.52 -26.83 9.99
N PHE A 611 0.60 -27.72 10.35
CA PHE A 611 -0.76 -27.76 9.81
C PHE A 611 -1.73 -28.33 10.86
N ASP A 612 -2.64 -27.49 11.36
CA ASP A 612 -3.68 -27.89 12.31
C ASP A 612 -4.91 -26.99 12.15
N LEU A 613 -5.93 -27.53 11.48
CA LEU A 613 -7.22 -26.88 11.19
C LEU A 613 -8.39 -27.71 11.73
N GLU A 614 -9.53 -27.05 11.95
CA GLU A 614 -10.80 -27.76 12.14
C GLU A 614 -11.19 -28.50 10.85
N GLY A 615 -11.59 -29.78 10.96
CA GLY A 615 -11.96 -30.53 9.76
C GLY A 615 -12.37 -31.97 10.03
N ASN A 616 -13.03 -32.54 9.02
CA ASN A 616 -13.36 -33.96 8.90
C ASN A 616 -12.84 -34.48 7.53
N ASP A 617 -13.07 -35.74 7.20
CA ASP A 617 -12.56 -36.38 5.96
C ASP A 617 -12.94 -35.65 4.64
N VAL A 618 -13.92 -34.74 4.68
CA VAL A 618 -14.41 -33.98 3.50
C VAL A 618 -14.03 -32.50 3.57
N CYS A 619 -13.34 -32.06 4.63
CA CYS A 619 -12.93 -30.67 4.85
C CYS A 619 -14.06 -29.67 4.65
N LYS A 620 -15.19 -29.91 5.35
CA LYS A 620 -16.40 -29.09 5.24
C LYS A 620 -16.30 -27.75 5.98
N TYR A 621 -15.62 -27.74 7.12
CA TYR A 621 -15.46 -26.57 8.00
C TYR A 621 -14.29 -25.73 7.50
N ASP A 622 -13.18 -25.73 8.21
CA ASP A 622 -11.99 -24.97 7.85
C ASP A 622 -11.11 -25.77 6.88
N TYR A 623 -10.52 -25.07 5.92
CA TYR A 623 -9.67 -25.73 4.94
C TYR A 623 -8.68 -24.81 4.25
N VAL A 624 -7.63 -25.44 3.74
CA VAL A 624 -6.68 -24.86 2.79
C VAL A 624 -6.84 -25.57 1.45
N GLU A 625 -7.03 -24.80 0.39
CA GLU A 625 -7.17 -25.26 -0.97
C GLU A 625 -5.97 -24.82 -1.81
N VAL A 626 -5.35 -25.73 -2.56
CA VAL A 626 -4.13 -25.46 -3.36
C VAL A 626 -4.40 -25.72 -4.84
N ARG A 627 -4.13 -24.74 -5.71
CA ARG A 627 -4.37 -24.83 -7.16
C ARG A 627 -3.16 -24.41 -8.00
N SER A 628 -2.93 -25.14 -9.10
CA SER A 628 -1.93 -24.82 -10.13
C SER A 628 -2.47 -23.79 -11.14
N GLY A 629 -2.62 -22.54 -10.70
CA GLY A 629 -3.16 -21.45 -11.52
C GLY A 629 -3.61 -20.26 -10.66
N LEU A 630 -3.72 -19.07 -11.26
CA LEU A 630 -4.15 -17.86 -10.54
C LEU A 630 -5.68 -17.74 -10.42
N ALA A 631 -6.42 -18.34 -11.35
CA ALA A 631 -7.87 -18.31 -11.38
C ALA A 631 -8.49 -19.33 -10.42
N SER A 632 -9.72 -19.11 -9.97
CA SER A 632 -10.42 -19.98 -9.01
C SER A 632 -10.82 -21.34 -9.60
N ASP A 633 -10.90 -21.44 -10.92
CA ASP A 633 -11.22 -22.65 -11.69
C ASP A 633 -9.98 -23.43 -12.13
N SER A 634 -8.78 -22.96 -11.75
CA SER A 634 -7.52 -23.62 -12.05
C SER A 634 -7.44 -25.03 -11.45
N LYS A 635 -6.59 -25.89 -12.05
CA LYS A 635 -6.44 -27.30 -11.66
C LYS A 635 -6.12 -27.44 -10.18
N LEU A 636 -6.99 -28.15 -9.47
CA LEU A 636 -6.91 -28.39 -8.03
C LEU A 636 -5.90 -29.49 -7.71
N HIS A 637 -5.02 -29.25 -6.75
CA HIS A 637 -4.18 -30.29 -6.15
C HIS A 637 -4.93 -31.03 -5.05
N GLY A 638 -5.59 -30.27 -4.17
CA GLY A 638 -6.34 -30.84 -3.07
C GLY A 638 -6.92 -29.76 -2.17
N LYS A 639 -7.83 -30.22 -1.30
CA LYS A 639 -8.44 -29.46 -0.23
C LYS A 639 -8.06 -30.17 1.08
N PHE A 640 -7.43 -29.45 1.98
CA PHE A 640 -6.75 -29.99 3.17
C PHE A 640 -7.34 -29.39 4.44
N CYS A 641 -7.47 -30.19 5.49
CA CYS A 641 -7.98 -29.81 6.81
C CYS A 641 -7.53 -30.86 7.86
N GLY A 642 -7.87 -30.64 9.14
CA GLY A 642 -7.42 -31.52 10.23
C GLY A 642 -5.98 -31.24 10.64
N SER A 643 -5.34 -32.22 11.27
CA SER A 643 -3.98 -32.09 11.84
C SER A 643 -2.92 -32.91 11.08
N GLU A 644 -3.32 -33.61 10.01
CA GLU A 644 -2.40 -34.34 9.15
C GLU A 644 -1.74 -33.37 8.17
N LYS A 645 -0.41 -33.38 8.14
CA LYS A 645 0.37 -32.48 7.30
C LYS A 645 0.34 -32.94 5.84
N PRO A 646 -0.04 -32.09 4.88
CA PRO A 646 0.03 -32.44 3.46
C PRO A 646 1.46 -32.73 2.99
N GLU A 647 1.60 -33.68 2.05
CA GLU A 647 2.85 -33.89 1.32
C GLU A 647 3.26 -32.64 0.52
N VAL A 648 4.51 -32.59 0.05
CA VAL A 648 5.01 -31.44 -0.71
C VAL A 648 4.23 -31.28 -2.02
N ILE A 649 3.64 -30.11 -2.24
CA ILE A 649 2.81 -29.85 -3.43
C ILE A 649 3.57 -28.97 -4.40
N THR A 650 3.89 -29.51 -5.58
CA THR A 650 4.57 -28.77 -6.65
C THR A 650 3.59 -28.35 -7.75
N SER A 651 3.61 -27.07 -8.10
CA SER A 651 2.78 -26.51 -9.16
C SER A 651 3.17 -27.03 -10.54
N HIS A 652 2.19 -27.15 -11.42
CA HIS A 652 2.38 -27.55 -12.81
C HIS A 652 3.01 -26.45 -13.68
N SER A 653 2.81 -25.19 -13.28
CA SER A 653 3.31 -24.00 -13.98
C SER A 653 4.08 -23.09 -13.02
N ASN A 654 4.42 -21.89 -13.44
CA ASN A 654 5.11 -20.88 -12.66
C ASN A 654 4.21 -20.09 -11.69
N ASN A 655 3.00 -20.58 -11.41
CA ASN A 655 2.08 -19.94 -10.48
C ASN A 655 1.29 -20.96 -9.65
N VAL A 656 0.94 -20.56 -8.44
CA VAL A 656 0.10 -21.33 -7.51
C VAL A 656 -0.82 -20.39 -6.74
N ARG A 657 -2.05 -20.83 -6.49
CA ARG A 657 -3.03 -20.15 -5.64
C ARG A 657 -3.30 -21.00 -4.40
N LEU A 658 -3.17 -20.40 -3.24
CA LEU A 658 -3.46 -20.97 -1.93
C LEU A 658 -4.66 -20.21 -1.34
N GLU A 659 -5.75 -20.89 -1.03
CA GLU A 659 -6.96 -20.29 -0.45
C GLU A 659 -7.27 -20.93 0.90
N PHE A 660 -7.28 -20.13 1.96
CA PHE A 660 -7.66 -20.55 3.30
C PHE A 660 -9.03 -19.96 3.65
N LYS A 661 -9.95 -20.83 4.10
CA LYS A 661 -11.23 -20.39 4.66
C LYS A 661 -11.45 -20.97 6.05
N SER A 662 -11.86 -20.10 6.97
CA SER A 662 -12.40 -20.48 8.27
C SER A 662 -13.89 -20.13 8.38
N ASP A 663 -14.65 -20.96 9.06
CA ASP A 663 -16.06 -20.72 9.37
C ASP A 663 -16.23 -19.91 10.67
N ASN A 664 -17.46 -19.81 11.18
CA ASN A 664 -17.76 -19.04 12.39
C ASN A 664 -17.54 -19.81 13.71
N THR A 665 -16.93 -21.00 13.65
CA THR A 665 -16.79 -21.93 14.77
C THR A 665 -15.33 -22.14 15.20
N VAL A 666 -14.81 -23.35 15.33
CA VAL A 666 -13.62 -23.63 16.16
C VAL A 666 -12.33 -23.16 15.47
N SER A 667 -11.60 -22.30 16.15
CA SER A 667 -10.24 -21.94 15.75
C SER A 667 -9.21 -22.93 16.27
N LYS A 668 -8.16 -23.18 15.49
CA LYS A 668 -6.99 -23.96 15.87
C LYS A 668 -5.70 -23.19 15.60
N LYS A 669 -4.54 -23.84 15.78
CA LYS A 669 -3.21 -23.23 15.64
C LYS A 669 -2.92 -22.75 14.21
N GLY A 670 -3.58 -23.30 13.18
CA GLY A 670 -3.42 -22.87 11.80
C GLY A 670 -2.28 -23.55 11.08
N PHE A 671 -1.63 -22.84 10.16
CA PHE A 671 -0.56 -23.41 9.34
C PHE A 671 0.59 -22.44 9.11
N LYS A 672 1.77 -23.02 8.87
CA LYS A 672 2.96 -22.34 8.37
C LYS A 672 3.49 -23.15 7.20
N VAL A 673 3.51 -22.57 6.01
CA VAL A 673 3.98 -23.21 4.78
C VAL A 673 5.17 -22.46 4.21
N HIS A 674 6.26 -23.17 3.97
CA HIS A 674 7.40 -22.64 3.26
C HIS A 674 7.21 -22.92 1.76
N PHE A 675 7.38 -21.90 0.92
CA PHE A 675 7.35 -22.06 -0.52
C PHE A 675 8.70 -21.70 -1.12
N PHE A 676 9.05 -22.41 -2.18
CA PHE A 676 10.25 -22.14 -2.96
C PHE A 676 9.96 -22.43 -4.42
N SER A 677 10.47 -21.56 -5.29
CA SER A 677 10.41 -21.72 -6.72
C SER A 677 11.70 -22.36 -7.19
N ASP A 678 11.56 -23.47 -7.87
CA ASP A 678 12.66 -24.28 -8.38
C ASP A 678 12.64 -24.28 -9.90
N LYS A 679 13.81 -24.14 -10.52
CA LYS A 679 13.95 -24.25 -11.96
C LYS A 679 14.45 -25.66 -12.23
N ASP A 680 13.74 -26.40 -13.06
CA ASP A 680 14.20 -27.73 -13.45
C ASP A 680 15.34 -27.60 -14.47
N GLU A 681 16.58 -27.44 -14.00
CA GLU A 681 17.76 -27.33 -14.88
C GLU A 681 18.04 -28.62 -15.66
N CYS A 682 17.62 -29.78 -15.14
CA CYS A 682 17.77 -31.06 -15.81
C CYS A 682 16.88 -31.20 -17.05
N SER A 683 15.76 -30.46 -17.10
CA SER A 683 14.85 -30.46 -18.26
C SER A 683 15.50 -29.95 -19.56
N LYS A 684 16.63 -29.24 -19.47
CA LYS A 684 17.36 -28.70 -20.63
C LYS A 684 18.78 -29.22 -20.67
N ASP A 685 19.10 -29.99 -21.70
CA ASP A 685 20.44 -30.55 -21.96
C ASP A 685 21.03 -31.35 -20.79
N ASN A 686 20.18 -32.06 -20.02
CA ASN A 686 20.57 -32.84 -18.85
C ASN A 686 21.38 -32.02 -17.82
N GLY A 687 21.11 -30.71 -17.68
CA GLY A 687 21.88 -29.81 -16.81
C GLY A 687 23.37 -29.72 -17.16
N GLY A 688 23.80 -30.20 -18.34
CA GLY A 688 25.22 -30.34 -18.67
C GLY A 688 25.93 -31.47 -17.91
N CYS A 689 25.20 -32.42 -17.31
CA CYS A 689 25.77 -33.59 -16.66
C CYS A 689 26.17 -34.65 -17.69
N GLN A 690 27.38 -35.23 -17.55
CA GLN A 690 27.86 -36.29 -18.44
C GLN A 690 27.00 -37.56 -18.36
N HIS A 691 26.50 -37.90 -17.17
CA HIS A 691 25.69 -39.10 -16.94
C HIS A 691 24.25 -38.74 -16.56
N GLU A 692 23.96 -38.53 -15.28
CA GLU A 692 22.61 -38.32 -14.78
C GLU A 692 22.50 -36.96 -14.10
N CYS A 693 21.44 -36.22 -14.39
CA CYS A 693 21.12 -34.96 -13.73
C CYS A 693 19.95 -35.16 -12.78
N ILE A 694 20.14 -34.81 -11.51
CA ILE A 694 19.10 -34.84 -10.51
C ILE A 694 18.76 -33.41 -10.15
N ASN A 695 17.52 -33.02 -10.45
CA ASN A 695 17.01 -31.72 -10.07
C ASN A 695 16.74 -31.71 -8.56
N THR A 696 17.35 -30.76 -7.86
CA THR A 696 17.24 -30.61 -6.40
C THR A 696 16.57 -29.26 -6.10
N PHE A 697 16.16 -29.02 -4.86
CA PHE A 697 15.51 -27.75 -4.55
C PHE A 697 16.51 -26.58 -4.60
N GLY A 698 16.34 -25.70 -5.60
CA GLY A 698 17.13 -24.49 -5.83
C GLY A 698 18.41 -24.71 -6.64
N SER A 699 18.64 -25.92 -7.16
CA SER A 699 19.83 -26.30 -7.94
C SER A 699 19.63 -27.68 -8.59
N TYR A 700 20.63 -28.19 -9.30
CA TYR A 700 20.71 -29.59 -9.71
C TYR A 700 22.08 -30.16 -9.35
N VAL A 701 22.20 -31.48 -9.34
CA VAL A 701 23.47 -32.19 -9.15
C VAL A 701 23.65 -33.26 -10.22
N CYS A 702 24.88 -33.40 -10.70
CA CYS A 702 25.25 -34.47 -11.61
C CYS A 702 25.64 -35.72 -10.83
N GLN A 703 25.04 -36.86 -11.18
CA GLN A 703 25.37 -38.16 -10.64
C GLN A 703 26.04 -39.02 -11.73
N CYS A 704 27.08 -39.75 -11.33
CA CYS A 704 27.77 -40.68 -12.19
C CYS A 704 27.24 -42.10 -12.02
N ARG A 705 27.17 -42.85 -13.12
CA ARG A 705 26.86 -44.29 -13.12
C ARG A 705 27.93 -45.08 -12.35
N ASN A 706 27.55 -46.24 -11.82
CA ASN A 706 28.42 -47.10 -11.01
C ASN A 706 29.77 -47.39 -11.70
N GLY A 707 30.87 -47.16 -10.98
CA GLY A 707 32.24 -47.26 -11.51
C GLY A 707 32.90 -45.94 -11.86
N PHE A 708 32.15 -44.82 -11.80
CA PHE A 708 32.67 -43.48 -12.02
C PHE A 708 32.38 -42.57 -10.82
N MET A 709 33.33 -41.69 -10.49
CA MET A 709 33.21 -40.63 -9.50
C MET A 709 33.08 -39.28 -10.18
N LEU A 710 32.29 -38.38 -9.60
CA LEU A 710 32.11 -37.03 -10.14
C LEU A 710 33.47 -36.32 -10.13
N HIS A 711 33.87 -35.82 -11.28
CA HIS A 711 35.07 -35.05 -11.48
C HIS A 711 34.96 -33.70 -10.75
N GLU A 712 36.09 -33.07 -10.44
CA GLU A 712 36.13 -31.81 -9.67
C GLU A 712 35.34 -30.66 -10.31
N ASN A 713 35.05 -30.74 -11.61
CA ASN A 713 34.21 -29.77 -12.29
C ASN A 713 32.71 -29.93 -12.03
N GLY A 714 32.29 -30.96 -11.28
CA GLY A 714 30.89 -31.17 -10.89
C GLY A 714 29.97 -31.64 -12.03
N HIS A 715 30.50 -31.88 -13.22
CA HIS A 715 29.74 -32.24 -14.43
C HIS A 715 30.19 -33.55 -15.07
N ASP A 716 31.50 -33.81 -15.08
CA ASP A 716 32.09 -34.97 -15.73
C ASP A 716 32.26 -36.13 -14.73
N CYS A 717 32.41 -37.34 -15.25
CA CYS A 717 32.53 -38.57 -14.50
C CYS A 717 33.88 -39.23 -14.82
N LYS A 718 34.74 -39.40 -13.81
CA LYS A 718 36.06 -40.04 -13.90
C LYS A 718 35.99 -41.46 -13.37
N GLU A 719 36.78 -42.41 -13.89
CA GLU A 719 36.86 -43.77 -13.33
C GLU A 719 37.19 -43.70 -11.83
N ALA A 720 36.32 -44.28 -11.00
CA ALA A 720 36.52 -44.35 -9.56
C ALA A 720 37.61 -45.39 -9.23
N GLY A 721 38.44 -45.09 -8.23
CA GLY A 721 39.34 -46.09 -7.65
C GLY A 721 38.56 -47.32 -7.17
N CYS A 722 39.11 -48.51 -7.36
CA CYS A 722 38.45 -49.78 -7.05
C CYS A 722 38.57 -50.20 -5.57
N GLU A 723 38.78 -49.25 -4.66
CA GLU A 723 38.83 -49.49 -3.22
C GLU A 723 37.64 -48.80 -2.56
N HIS A 724 36.79 -49.58 -1.90
CA HIS A 724 35.57 -49.10 -1.26
C HIS A 724 35.61 -49.38 0.24
N LYS A 725 35.30 -48.37 1.05
CA LYS A 725 35.11 -48.49 2.50
C LYS A 725 33.64 -48.22 2.80
N LEU A 726 32.94 -49.21 3.32
CA LEU A 726 31.50 -49.17 3.57
C LEU A 726 31.23 -49.27 5.07
N SER A 727 30.68 -48.21 5.66
CA SER A 727 30.33 -48.16 7.08
C SER A 727 28.83 -47.99 7.33
N SER A 728 28.00 -47.95 6.28
CA SER A 728 26.55 -47.84 6.40
C SER A 728 25.92 -49.15 6.87
N ALA A 729 24.85 -49.06 7.67
CA ALA A 729 24.12 -50.22 8.20
C ALA A 729 23.58 -51.14 7.09
N GLU A 730 23.18 -50.58 5.95
CA GLU A 730 22.88 -51.32 4.73
C GLU A 730 23.31 -50.53 3.49
N GLY A 731 23.38 -51.20 2.35
CA GLY A 731 23.66 -50.56 1.07
C GLY A 731 23.83 -51.56 -0.07
N MET A 732 24.06 -51.01 -1.26
CA MET A 732 24.27 -51.77 -2.49
C MET A 732 25.73 -51.68 -2.92
N MET A 733 26.26 -52.79 -3.39
CA MET A 733 27.59 -52.90 -3.99
C MET A 733 27.51 -53.64 -5.31
N SER A 734 28.30 -53.24 -6.29
CA SER A 734 28.32 -53.88 -7.59
C SER A 734 29.73 -53.96 -8.15
N SER A 735 29.96 -54.93 -9.03
CA SER A 735 31.17 -54.95 -9.83
C SER A 735 31.28 -53.69 -10.69
N PRO A 736 32.50 -53.27 -11.08
CA PRO A 736 32.67 -52.12 -11.96
C PRO A 736 31.90 -52.30 -13.25
N ASN A 737 31.33 -51.21 -13.77
CA ASN A 737 30.49 -51.15 -14.97
C ASN A 737 29.16 -51.93 -14.94
N TRP A 738 28.80 -52.61 -13.84
CA TRP A 738 27.49 -53.28 -13.76
C TRP A 738 26.35 -52.29 -14.03
N PRO A 739 25.33 -52.63 -14.87
CA PRO A 739 24.99 -53.95 -15.40
C PRO A 739 25.74 -54.35 -16.70
N ASP A 740 26.58 -53.47 -17.24
CA ASP A 740 27.47 -53.79 -18.36
C ASP A 740 28.63 -54.69 -17.91
N LYS A 741 29.40 -55.18 -18.88
CA LYS A 741 30.50 -56.11 -18.58
C LYS A 741 31.58 -55.43 -17.74
N TYR A 742 32.06 -56.12 -16.70
CA TYR A 742 33.19 -55.61 -15.91
C TYR A 742 34.46 -55.49 -16.76
N PRO A 743 35.44 -54.64 -16.40
CA PRO A 743 36.67 -54.49 -17.17
C PRO A 743 37.67 -55.63 -16.90
N SER A 744 38.53 -55.96 -17.88
CA SER A 744 39.65 -56.89 -17.70
C SER A 744 40.73 -56.33 -16.76
N ARG A 745 41.46 -57.20 -16.06
CA ARG A 745 42.63 -56.86 -15.20
C ARG A 745 42.31 -55.88 -14.08
N LYS A 746 41.10 -55.95 -13.54
CA LYS A 746 40.68 -55.14 -12.41
C LYS A 746 40.70 -55.96 -11.13
N GLU A 747 41.18 -55.30 -10.08
CA GLU A 747 41.12 -55.77 -8.71
C GLU A 747 40.36 -54.73 -7.90
N CYS A 748 39.24 -55.12 -7.32
CA CYS A 748 38.38 -54.22 -6.55
C CYS A 748 38.11 -54.78 -5.17
N THR A 749 38.12 -53.93 -4.16
CA THR A 749 38.02 -54.33 -2.76
C THR A 749 36.91 -53.56 -2.05
N TRP A 750 36.19 -54.24 -1.17
CA TRP A 750 35.20 -53.63 -0.28
C TRP A 750 35.53 -54.01 1.16
N ASN A 751 35.82 -53.00 1.97
CA ASN A 751 35.99 -53.14 3.41
C ASN A 751 34.70 -52.70 4.09
N ILE A 752 33.90 -53.66 4.54
CA ILE A 752 32.59 -53.42 5.14
C ILE A 752 32.74 -53.50 6.66
N SER A 753 32.37 -52.43 7.34
CA SER A 753 32.32 -52.34 8.79
C SER A 753 30.90 -52.06 9.26
N ALA A 754 30.36 -52.93 10.11
CA ALA A 754 29.12 -52.73 10.82
C ALA A 754 29.36 -52.14 12.22
N THR A 755 28.29 -51.59 12.79
CA THR A 755 28.23 -51.14 14.18
C THR A 755 28.65 -52.26 15.13
N SER A 756 29.37 -51.92 16.21
CA SER A 756 29.84 -52.89 17.19
C SER A 756 28.70 -53.75 17.74
N GLY A 757 28.98 -55.03 17.99
CA GLY A 757 27.98 -56.02 18.42
C GLY A 757 27.08 -56.55 17.31
N HIS A 758 27.20 -56.06 16.07
CA HIS A 758 26.47 -56.57 14.92
C HIS A 758 27.39 -57.25 13.91
N ARG A 759 26.80 -57.98 12.95
CA ARG A 759 27.53 -58.74 11.92
C ARG A 759 27.14 -58.26 10.53
N VAL A 760 28.07 -58.38 9.59
CA VAL A 760 27.84 -58.03 8.18
C VAL A 760 27.21 -59.23 7.47
N LYS A 761 26.07 -59.02 6.80
CA LYS A 761 25.44 -59.97 5.89
C LYS A 761 25.48 -59.42 4.47
N VAL A 762 25.89 -60.25 3.53
CA VAL A 762 25.90 -59.95 2.09
C VAL A 762 24.93 -60.88 1.38
N THR A 763 24.04 -60.29 0.58
CA THR A 763 23.04 -61.01 -0.21
C THR A 763 23.16 -60.58 -1.65
N PHE A 764 23.37 -61.51 -2.57
CA PHE A 764 23.47 -61.16 -3.99
C PHE A 764 22.07 -60.89 -4.57
N ASN A 765 21.96 -59.98 -5.52
CA ASN A 765 20.77 -59.81 -6.35
C ASN A 765 21.01 -60.51 -7.68
N GLU A 766 22.11 -60.17 -8.36
CA GLU A 766 22.58 -60.73 -9.62
C GLU A 766 24.06 -61.16 -9.49
N PHE A 767 24.45 -62.23 -10.17
CA PHE A 767 25.80 -62.78 -10.14
C PHE A 767 26.12 -63.54 -11.43
N GLU A 768 27.01 -62.98 -12.24
CA GLU A 768 27.52 -63.58 -13.47
C GLU A 768 29.01 -63.21 -13.63
N ILE A 769 29.88 -64.08 -13.17
CA ILE A 769 31.34 -64.00 -13.30
C ILE A 769 31.80 -65.16 -14.20
N GLU A 770 32.98 -65.09 -14.81
CA GLU A 770 33.53 -66.18 -15.62
C GLU A 770 33.47 -67.53 -14.89
N GLN A 771 33.03 -68.58 -15.60
CA GLN A 771 32.87 -69.91 -15.04
C GLN A 771 34.18 -70.69 -15.12
N HIS A 772 34.69 -71.13 -13.97
CA HIS A 772 35.83 -72.05 -13.89
C HIS A 772 35.62 -73.07 -12.76
N GLN A 773 36.20 -74.27 -12.87
CA GLN A 773 35.99 -75.36 -11.90
C GLN A 773 36.53 -75.02 -10.50
N GLU A 774 37.65 -74.29 -10.43
CA GLU A 774 38.28 -73.82 -9.19
C GLU A 774 38.22 -72.30 -9.00
N CYS A 775 37.42 -71.59 -9.82
CA CYS A 775 37.35 -70.12 -9.82
C CYS A 775 38.73 -69.45 -9.89
N ALA A 776 39.58 -69.93 -10.83
CA ALA A 776 40.98 -69.51 -10.95
C ALA A 776 41.19 -68.27 -11.82
N TYR A 777 40.24 -67.99 -12.73
CA TYR A 777 40.18 -66.79 -13.56
C TYR A 777 39.48 -65.67 -12.77
N ASP A 778 38.37 -65.15 -13.28
CA ASP A 778 37.59 -64.13 -12.58
C ASP A 778 36.85 -64.73 -11.37
N HIS A 779 36.94 -64.06 -10.22
CA HIS A 779 36.29 -64.53 -9.00
C HIS A 779 36.07 -63.41 -7.96
N LEU A 780 35.15 -63.68 -7.03
CA LEU A 780 34.90 -62.87 -5.85
C LEU A 780 35.26 -63.67 -4.60
N GLU A 781 36.19 -63.15 -3.81
CA GLU A 781 36.59 -63.67 -2.50
C GLU A 781 35.96 -62.86 -1.38
N MET A 782 35.48 -63.54 -0.35
CA MET A 782 34.91 -62.94 0.85
C MET A 782 35.66 -63.46 2.08
N TYR A 783 36.01 -62.55 2.99
CA TYR A 783 36.85 -62.82 4.16
C TYR A 783 36.14 -62.38 5.44
N ASP A 784 36.26 -63.20 6.48
CA ASP A 784 35.67 -63.00 7.81
C ASP A 784 36.55 -62.09 8.68
N GLY A 785 36.61 -60.81 8.33
CA GLY A 785 37.35 -59.81 9.07
C GLY A 785 37.82 -58.63 8.19
N PRO A 786 38.79 -57.84 8.66
CA PRO A 786 39.10 -56.54 8.07
C PRO A 786 39.94 -56.56 6.79
N ASN A 787 40.56 -57.68 6.41
CA ASN A 787 41.48 -57.74 5.28
C ASN A 787 41.66 -59.16 4.71
N SER A 788 42.46 -59.29 3.66
CA SER A 788 42.74 -60.55 2.96
C SER A 788 43.52 -61.61 3.76
N LYS A 789 44.01 -61.30 4.97
CA LYS A 789 44.63 -62.28 5.87
C LYS A 789 43.62 -62.96 6.79
N SER A 790 42.38 -62.49 6.83
CA SER A 790 41.30 -63.09 7.60
C SER A 790 40.86 -64.45 7.02
N PRO A 791 40.16 -65.30 7.78
CA PRO A 791 39.62 -66.55 7.25
C PRO A 791 38.71 -66.32 6.04
N ILE A 792 38.81 -67.16 5.00
CA ILE A 792 37.96 -67.05 3.80
C ILE A 792 36.58 -67.63 4.10
N LEU A 793 35.53 -66.85 3.88
CA LEU A 793 34.13 -67.27 3.94
C LEU A 793 33.71 -68.00 2.66
N GLY A 794 34.26 -67.59 1.52
CA GLY A 794 34.04 -68.27 0.25
C GLY A 794 34.73 -67.60 -0.93
N ARG A 795 34.94 -68.37 -1.99
CA ARG A 795 35.39 -67.92 -3.32
C ARG A 795 34.33 -68.30 -4.34
N PHE A 796 33.84 -67.31 -5.09
CA PHE A 796 32.67 -67.44 -5.95
C PHE A 796 32.98 -67.04 -7.40
N CYS A 797 32.49 -67.82 -8.36
CA CYS A 797 32.56 -67.53 -9.80
C CYS A 797 31.40 -68.22 -10.53
N GLY A 798 31.26 -67.98 -11.85
CA GLY A 798 30.17 -68.51 -12.64
C GLY A 798 28.87 -67.71 -12.56
N SER A 799 27.76 -68.34 -12.97
CA SER A 799 26.42 -67.72 -13.01
C SER A 799 25.49 -68.17 -11.88
N LYS A 800 25.94 -69.08 -11.01
CA LYS A 800 25.16 -69.50 -9.84
C LYS A 800 25.29 -68.44 -8.75
N LYS A 801 24.17 -67.80 -8.43
CA LYS A 801 24.04 -66.85 -7.32
C LYS A 801 24.46 -67.50 -5.98
N PRO A 802 25.43 -66.91 -5.26
CA PRO A 802 25.81 -67.37 -3.93
C PRO A 802 24.67 -67.23 -2.90
N ASP A 803 24.64 -68.16 -1.94
CA ASP A 803 23.77 -68.05 -0.77
C ASP A 803 24.19 -66.86 0.12
N PRO A 804 23.29 -66.30 0.95
CA PRO A 804 23.62 -65.17 1.80
C PRO A 804 24.78 -65.49 2.76
N VAL A 805 25.83 -64.67 2.74
CA VAL A 805 27.04 -64.87 3.55
C VAL A 805 27.01 -63.92 4.74
N VAL A 806 27.24 -64.43 5.95
CA VAL A 806 27.26 -63.67 7.20
C VAL A 806 28.65 -63.79 7.84
N ALA A 807 29.27 -62.67 8.17
CA ALA A 807 30.54 -62.64 8.92
C ALA A 807 30.30 -63.03 10.38
N SER A 808 31.32 -63.58 11.04
CA SER A 808 31.28 -63.82 12.50
C SER A 808 31.52 -62.54 13.29
N THR A 809 32.21 -61.57 12.70
CA THR A 809 32.55 -60.28 13.32
C THR A 809 31.77 -59.11 12.70
N ASN A 810 32.00 -57.90 13.21
CA ASN A 810 31.46 -56.68 12.64
C ASN A 810 32.22 -56.18 11.39
N LYS A 811 33.18 -56.95 10.87
CA LYS A 811 33.96 -56.59 9.67
C LYS A 811 33.95 -57.72 8.65
N MET A 812 33.79 -57.36 7.39
CA MET A 812 33.90 -58.27 6.26
C MET A 812 34.69 -57.61 5.15
N PHE A 813 35.63 -58.34 4.56
CA PHE A 813 36.45 -57.85 3.45
C PHE A 813 36.12 -58.66 2.19
N LEU A 814 35.85 -57.97 1.09
CA LEU A 814 35.57 -58.59 -0.21
C LEU A 814 36.64 -58.16 -1.21
N ARG A 815 37.00 -59.09 -2.10
CA ARG A 815 37.97 -58.86 -3.17
C ARG A 815 37.47 -59.48 -4.47
N PHE A 816 37.19 -58.64 -5.46
CA PHE A 816 36.88 -59.06 -6.81
C PHE A 816 38.15 -58.98 -7.66
N TYR A 817 38.44 -60.05 -8.40
CA TYR A 817 39.57 -60.14 -9.30
C TYR A 817 39.08 -60.53 -10.69
N SER A 818 39.61 -59.86 -11.72
CA SER A 818 39.39 -60.18 -13.13
C SER A 818 40.69 -60.28 -13.90
N ASP A 819 40.79 -61.25 -14.80
CA ASP A 819 41.97 -61.53 -15.60
C ASP A 819 41.96 -60.76 -16.94
N ALA A 820 42.82 -61.14 -17.89
CA ALA A 820 42.96 -60.43 -19.17
C ALA A 820 41.80 -60.65 -20.17
N SER A 821 40.91 -61.63 -19.96
CA SER A 821 39.92 -62.07 -20.95
C SER A 821 38.58 -62.46 -20.32
N VAL A 822 37.55 -62.64 -21.16
CA VAL A 822 36.22 -63.18 -20.79
C VAL A 822 35.48 -62.41 -19.68
N GLN A 823 35.05 -61.18 -19.98
CA GLN A 823 34.24 -60.40 -19.05
C GLN A 823 32.73 -60.71 -19.19
N ARG A 824 32.06 -60.78 -18.04
CA ARG A 824 30.60 -60.97 -17.89
C ARG A 824 29.98 -59.75 -17.22
N LYS A 825 28.67 -59.77 -16.97
CA LYS A 825 27.96 -58.65 -16.33
C LYS A 825 28.46 -58.33 -14.91
N GLY A 826 29.05 -59.32 -14.25
CA GLY A 826 29.56 -59.21 -12.89
C GLY A 826 28.46 -59.41 -11.85
N PHE A 827 28.46 -58.63 -10.77
CA PHE A 827 27.54 -58.85 -9.67
C PHE A 827 26.92 -57.54 -9.16
N GLN A 828 25.73 -57.68 -8.60
CA GLN A 828 25.11 -56.68 -7.73
C GLN A 828 24.71 -57.39 -6.44
N ALA A 829 25.11 -56.84 -5.30
CA ALA A 829 24.84 -57.39 -3.98
C ALA A 829 24.39 -56.30 -3.01
N LYS A 830 23.54 -56.68 -2.07
CA LYS A 830 23.15 -55.88 -0.92
C LYS A 830 23.97 -56.29 0.29
N HIS A 831 24.67 -55.34 0.92
CA HIS A 831 25.17 -55.54 2.27
C HIS A 831 24.15 -55.01 3.28
N SER A 832 24.02 -55.71 4.39
CA SER A 832 23.10 -55.37 5.47
C SER A 832 23.70 -55.80 6.79
N THR A 833 23.43 -55.04 7.83
CA THR A 833 23.86 -55.37 9.18
C THR A 833 22.79 -56.25 9.82
N VAL A 834 23.20 -57.38 10.38
CA VAL A 834 22.34 -58.28 11.14
C VAL A 834 22.75 -58.27 12.60
N CYS A 835 21.76 -58.26 13.49
CA CYS A 835 21.99 -58.31 14.93
C CYS A 835 22.25 -59.74 15.43
N GLY A 836 22.66 -59.84 16.69
CA GLY A 836 22.97 -61.11 17.34
C GLY A 836 24.29 -61.71 16.91
N GLY A 837 24.68 -62.81 17.56
CA GLY A 837 25.92 -63.55 17.32
C GLY A 837 26.75 -63.79 18.59
N LEU A 838 27.87 -64.48 18.43
CA LEU A 838 28.82 -64.76 19.50
C LEU A 838 29.80 -63.59 19.65
N LEU A 839 29.85 -62.99 20.82
CA LEU A 839 30.75 -61.89 21.17
C LEU A 839 31.73 -62.35 22.25
N LYS A 840 32.99 -61.93 22.16
CA LYS A 840 34.02 -62.22 23.17
C LYS A 840 34.22 -61.02 24.10
N ALA A 841 33.99 -61.22 25.40
CA ALA A 841 34.35 -60.27 26.45
C ALA A 841 35.88 -60.27 26.66
N GLU A 842 36.45 -59.09 26.82
CA GLU A 842 37.87 -58.89 27.09
C GLU A 842 38.02 -57.97 28.30
N VAL A 843 39.23 -57.87 28.85
CA VAL A 843 39.54 -56.91 29.93
C VAL A 843 39.33 -55.46 29.46
N GLN A 844 39.45 -55.22 28.15
CA GLN A 844 39.07 -53.94 27.56
C GLN A 844 37.56 -53.88 27.34
N THR A 845 36.95 -52.80 27.81
CA THR A 845 35.52 -52.51 27.62
C THR A 845 35.15 -52.47 26.14
N LYS A 846 34.09 -53.19 25.78
CA LYS A 846 33.49 -53.20 24.43
C LYS A 846 32.07 -52.68 24.46
N GLU A 847 31.61 -52.19 23.32
CA GLU A 847 30.32 -51.53 23.15
C GLU A 847 29.32 -52.45 22.42
N LEU A 848 28.07 -52.50 22.90
CA LEU A 848 26.95 -53.22 22.32
C LEU A 848 25.77 -52.25 22.15
N TYR A 849 25.17 -52.28 20.97
CA TYR A 849 24.01 -51.46 20.64
C TYR A 849 22.82 -52.34 20.31
N SER A 850 21.62 -51.88 20.64
CA SER A 850 20.35 -52.55 20.31
C SER A 850 20.12 -52.73 18.80
N HIS A 851 20.60 -51.79 18.00
CA HIS A 851 20.45 -51.80 16.54
C HIS A 851 21.59 -51.03 15.87
N ALA A 852 21.76 -51.23 14.55
CA ALA A 852 22.90 -50.70 13.81
C ALA A 852 22.90 -49.17 13.63
N GLN A 853 21.73 -48.53 13.66
CA GLN A 853 21.55 -47.08 13.49
C GLN A 853 21.33 -46.34 14.81
N PHE A 854 21.76 -46.94 15.92
CA PHE A 854 21.56 -46.38 17.26
C PHE A 854 22.19 -44.98 17.36
N GLY A 855 21.36 -43.99 17.69
CA GLY A 855 21.73 -42.56 17.79
C GLY A 855 21.21 -41.71 16.63
N ASP A 856 21.05 -42.28 15.44
CA ASP A 856 20.49 -41.61 14.27
C ASP A 856 18.99 -41.89 14.11
N ASN A 857 18.56 -43.12 14.44
CA ASN A 857 17.18 -43.59 14.35
C ASN A 857 16.76 -44.36 15.61
N ASN A 858 15.46 -44.66 15.70
CA ASN A 858 14.89 -45.61 16.66
C ASN A 858 15.13 -47.06 16.19
N TYR A 859 15.04 -48.03 17.11
CA TYR A 859 15.23 -49.44 16.74
C TYR A 859 14.18 -49.92 15.72
N PRO A 860 14.52 -50.86 14.83
CA PRO A 860 13.55 -51.39 13.89
C PRO A 860 12.50 -52.26 14.59
N GLY A 861 11.27 -52.24 14.09
CA GLY A 861 10.22 -53.18 14.50
C GLY A 861 10.47 -54.60 13.97
N GLN A 862 9.83 -55.59 14.60
CA GLN A 862 9.93 -57.02 14.29
C GLN A 862 11.36 -57.59 14.38
N ALA A 863 12.23 -56.96 15.18
CA ALA A 863 13.60 -57.39 15.38
C ALA A 863 13.67 -58.50 16.43
N ASN A 864 14.47 -59.52 16.12
CA ASN A 864 14.74 -60.65 17.02
C ASN A 864 16.24 -60.91 17.06
N CYS A 865 16.88 -60.41 18.12
CA CYS A 865 18.33 -60.35 18.23
C CYS A 865 18.81 -61.13 19.45
N ASP A 866 19.62 -62.17 19.21
CA ASP A 866 20.22 -62.99 20.25
C ASP A 866 21.75 -62.82 20.23
N TRP A 867 22.30 -62.18 21.27
CA TRP A 867 23.74 -62.06 21.49
C TRP A 867 24.19 -62.99 22.60
N VAL A 868 25.29 -63.70 22.39
CA VAL A 868 25.93 -64.52 23.43
C VAL A 868 27.31 -63.94 23.68
N ILE A 869 27.53 -63.39 24.87
CA ILE A 869 28.81 -62.81 25.28
C ILE A 869 29.53 -63.84 26.15
N VAL A 870 30.75 -64.22 25.77
CA VAL A 870 31.55 -65.24 26.47
C VAL A 870 32.86 -64.63 26.93
N ALA A 871 33.21 -64.86 28.20
CA ALA A 871 34.49 -64.51 28.82
C ALA A 871 35.45 -65.71 28.78
N GLU A 872 36.72 -65.50 29.14
CA GLU A 872 37.68 -66.61 29.28
C GLU A 872 37.44 -67.37 30.59
N ASP A 873 37.80 -68.66 30.61
CA ASP A 873 37.65 -69.52 31.78
C ASP A 873 38.18 -68.87 33.07
N GLY A 874 37.32 -68.75 34.08
CA GLY A 874 37.64 -68.09 35.36
C GLY A 874 37.34 -66.59 35.42
N TYR A 875 36.70 -66.03 34.40
CA TYR A 875 36.15 -64.67 34.36
C TYR A 875 34.63 -64.71 34.11
N GLY A 876 33.93 -63.69 34.59
CA GLY A 876 32.54 -63.40 34.27
C GLY A 876 32.41 -62.21 33.32
N VAL A 877 31.19 -61.95 32.87
CA VAL A 877 30.81 -60.81 32.04
C VAL A 877 30.07 -59.80 32.91
N GLU A 878 30.54 -58.57 32.90
CA GLU A 878 29.87 -57.41 33.48
C GLU A 878 29.23 -56.58 32.35
N LEU A 879 27.96 -56.23 32.51
CA LEU A 879 27.15 -55.44 31.59
C LEU A 879 26.71 -54.12 32.25
N ILE A 880 27.06 -53.00 31.62
CA ILE A 880 26.83 -51.64 32.11
C ILE A 880 26.01 -50.87 31.08
N PHE A 881 24.77 -50.49 31.41
CA PHE A 881 23.90 -49.74 30.51
C PHE A 881 24.21 -48.24 30.56
N GLN A 882 24.51 -47.66 29.40
CA GLN A 882 24.68 -46.21 29.24
C GLN A 882 23.36 -45.53 28.86
N THR A 883 22.53 -46.21 28.09
CA THR A 883 21.20 -45.74 27.68
C THR A 883 20.28 -46.94 27.58
N PHE A 884 19.04 -46.78 28.06
CA PHE A 884 18.01 -47.80 27.99
C PHE A 884 16.64 -47.13 27.84
N GLU A 885 16.12 -47.18 26.62
CA GLU A 885 14.83 -46.61 26.22
C GLU A 885 14.12 -47.60 25.28
N ILE A 886 13.36 -48.52 25.88
CA ILE A 886 12.49 -49.46 25.17
C ILE A 886 11.04 -49.05 25.44
N GLU A 887 10.09 -49.44 24.58
CA GLU A 887 8.67 -49.21 24.84
C GLU A 887 8.27 -49.60 26.27
N GLU A 888 7.49 -48.74 26.91
CA GLU A 888 7.04 -48.95 28.29
C GLU A 888 5.66 -49.63 28.29
N GLU A 889 5.60 -50.81 28.88
CA GLU A 889 4.37 -51.59 29.03
C GLU A 889 4.40 -52.30 30.40
N ALA A 890 3.24 -52.53 31.01
CA ALA A 890 3.13 -53.01 32.38
C ALA A 890 3.76 -54.41 32.59
N ASP A 891 3.69 -55.27 31.57
CA ASP A 891 4.20 -56.64 31.58
C ASP A 891 5.41 -56.85 30.64
N CYS A 892 5.95 -55.77 30.06
CA CYS A 892 6.96 -55.79 29.00
C CYS A 892 6.61 -56.74 27.85
N GLY A 893 5.34 -56.76 27.44
CA GLY A 893 4.80 -57.72 26.47
C GLY A 893 5.12 -57.43 25.01
N TYR A 894 5.30 -56.15 24.65
CA TYR A 894 5.57 -55.69 23.28
C TYR A 894 7.06 -55.74 22.96
N ASP A 895 7.78 -54.66 23.25
CA ASP A 895 9.23 -54.59 23.11
C ASP A 895 9.94 -54.88 24.45
N TYR A 896 10.96 -55.74 24.42
CA TYR A 896 11.67 -56.11 25.63
C TYR A 896 13.08 -56.65 25.38
N MET A 897 13.91 -56.53 26.41
CA MET A 897 15.22 -57.18 26.51
C MET A 897 15.19 -58.23 27.63
N GLU A 898 15.55 -59.48 27.31
CA GLU A 898 15.76 -60.56 28.27
C GLU A 898 17.24 -60.89 28.39
N ILE A 899 17.67 -61.18 29.61
CA ILE A 899 19.06 -61.55 29.91
C ILE A 899 19.07 -62.88 30.66
N TYR A 900 19.93 -63.80 30.22
CA TYR A 900 20.15 -65.11 30.80
C TYR A 900 21.63 -65.29 31.19
N ASP A 901 21.87 -65.85 32.37
CA ASP A 901 23.21 -66.14 32.89
C ASP A 901 23.72 -67.50 32.38
N GLY A 902 24.05 -67.54 31.09
CA GLY A 902 24.58 -68.71 30.40
C GLY A 902 24.54 -68.57 28.89
N TYR A 903 24.85 -69.67 28.20
CA TYR A 903 25.05 -69.69 26.75
C TYR A 903 23.76 -69.66 25.92
N ASP A 904 22.63 -70.09 26.50
CA ASP A 904 21.35 -70.19 25.83
C ASP A 904 20.17 -69.81 26.73
N SER A 905 18.96 -69.81 26.17
CA SER A 905 17.74 -69.44 26.89
C SER A 905 17.26 -70.49 27.90
N THR A 906 17.97 -71.61 28.08
CA THR A 906 17.68 -72.60 29.14
C THR A 906 18.36 -72.23 30.46
N ALA A 907 19.34 -71.32 30.42
CA ALA A 907 20.04 -70.80 31.58
C ALA A 907 19.12 -69.93 32.47
N PRO A 908 19.51 -69.66 33.74
CA PRO A 908 18.73 -68.82 34.63
C PRO A 908 18.49 -67.41 34.06
N ARG A 909 17.22 -66.99 33.95
CA ARG A 909 16.86 -65.63 33.49
C ARG A 909 17.14 -64.63 34.60
N LEU A 910 18.03 -63.67 34.33
CA LEU A 910 18.36 -62.56 35.23
C LEU A 910 17.24 -61.51 35.26
N GLY A 911 16.58 -61.28 34.13
CA GLY A 911 15.43 -60.37 34.06
C GLY A 911 14.86 -60.19 32.66
N ARG A 912 13.69 -59.55 32.61
CA ARG A 912 13.06 -59.00 31.41
C ARG A 912 12.85 -57.51 31.65
N PHE A 913 13.31 -56.68 30.73
CA PHE A 913 13.41 -55.23 30.92
C PHE A 913 12.76 -54.49 29.75
N CYS A 914 12.00 -53.44 30.06
CA CYS A 914 11.40 -52.50 29.11
C CYS A 914 11.25 -51.12 29.78
N GLY A 915 10.74 -50.11 29.05
CA GLY A 915 10.61 -48.74 29.53
C GLY A 915 11.88 -47.88 29.43
N SER A 916 11.86 -46.73 30.11
CA SER A 916 12.93 -45.73 30.05
C SER A 916 13.53 -45.45 31.44
N GLY A 917 14.85 -45.60 31.58
CA GLY A 917 15.55 -45.32 32.84
C GLY A 917 16.90 -46.03 32.96
N PRO A 918 17.75 -45.64 33.92
CA PRO A 918 19.00 -46.34 34.18
C PRO A 918 18.71 -47.76 34.71
N LEU A 919 19.30 -48.77 34.08
CA LEU A 919 19.31 -50.14 34.60
C LEU A 919 20.52 -50.34 35.53
N GLU A 920 20.36 -51.17 36.56
CA GLU A 920 21.46 -51.62 37.40
C GLU A 920 22.46 -52.44 36.58
N GLU A 921 23.73 -52.42 37.01
CA GLU A 921 24.80 -53.21 36.39
C GLU A 921 24.55 -54.71 36.60
N ILE A 922 24.75 -55.50 35.55
CA ILE A 922 24.46 -56.93 35.54
C ILE A 922 25.76 -57.73 35.48
N TYR A 923 25.91 -58.69 36.38
CA TYR A 923 27.07 -59.58 36.48
C TYR A 923 26.65 -61.03 36.22
N SER A 924 27.42 -61.75 35.40
CA SER A 924 27.25 -63.21 35.26
C SER A 924 27.79 -63.94 36.49
N ALA A 925 27.10 -65.00 36.91
CA ALA A 925 27.67 -65.99 37.83
C ALA A 925 28.50 -67.03 37.07
N GLY A 926 28.28 -67.18 35.75
CA GLY A 926 29.05 -68.02 34.85
C GLY A 926 30.05 -67.25 33.98
N ASP A 927 30.57 -67.93 32.96
CA ASP A 927 31.48 -67.39 31.94
C ASP A 927 30.76 -66.72 30.77
N SER A 928 29.42 -66.72 30.76
CA SER A 928 28.63 -66.30 29.62
C SER A 928 27.32 -65.63 29.98
N ILE A 929 26.87 -64.70 29.12
CA ILE A 929 25.55 -64.06 29.18
C ILE A 929 24.92 -64.14 27.80
N MET A 930 23.66 -64.56 27.74
CA MET A 930 22.80 -64.43 26.56
C MET A 930 21.85 -63.24 26.73
N ILE A 931 21.84 -62.34 25.76
CA ILE A 931 20.94 -61.19 25.66
C ILE A 931 20.00 -61.44 24.48
N ARG A 932 18.70 -61.37 24.74
CA ARG A 932 17.64 -61.42 23.73
C ARG A 932 16.93 -60.08 23.67
N PHE A 933 16.86 -59.47 22.50
CA PHE A 933 16.08 -58.27 22.24
C PHE A 933 15.00 -58.58 21.21
N HIS A 934 13.75 -58.37 21.60
CA HIS A 934 12.56 -58.62 20.80
C HIS A 934 11.80 -57.30 20.64
N THR A 935 11.37 -57.01 19.41
CA THR A 935 10.49 -55.86 19.12
C THR A 935 9.28 -56.28 18.29
N ASP A 936 8.15 -55.62 18.51
CA ASP A 936 6.94 -55.81 17.73
C ASP A 936 6.88 -54.86 16.51
N ASP A 937 5.74 -54.79 15.82
CA ASP A 937 5.57 -53.95 14.62
C ASP A 937 5.11 -52.52 14.90
N THR A 938 5.01 -52.14 16.18
CA THR A 938 4.54 -50.84 16.64
C THR A 938 5.56 -50.15 17.56
N ILE A 939 5.29 -48.87 17.87
CA ILE A 939 5.99 -47.98 18.82
C ILE A 939 7.49 -48.28 19.10
N ASN A 940 8.38 -47.82 18.22
CA ASN A 940 9.81 -47.94 18.45
C ASN A 940 10.40 -46.72 19.19
N LYS A 941 11.32 -46.97 20.14
CA LYS A 941 12.09 -45.96 20.89
C LYS A 941 13.57 -45.97 20.50
N LYS A 942 14.40 -45.23 21.23
CA LYS A 942 15.84 -45.10 20.95
C LYS A 942 16.61 -46.41 21.14
N GLY A 943 16.14 -47.31 22.00
CA GLY A 943 16.74 -48.61 22.30
C GLY A 943 17.77 -48.57 23.42
N PHE A 944 18.69 -49.52 23.43
CA PHE A 944 19.75 -49.58 24.44
C PHE A 944 21.16 -49.48 23.86
N HIS A 945 22.06 -48.97 24.70
CA HIS A 945 23.51 -48.94 24.53
C HIS A 945 24.14 -49.45 25.82
N ALA A 946 24.85 -50.57 25.72
CA ALA A 946 25.49 -51.25 26.83
C ALA A 946 26.99 -51.43 26.58
N ARG A 947 27.77 -51.37 27.65
CA ARG A 947 29.17 -51.75 27.68
C ARG A 947 29.29 -53.13 28.30
N TYR A 948 30.21 -53.94 27.78
CA TYR A 948 30.53 -55.24 28.36
C TYR A 948 32.03 -55.42 28.56
N ILE A 949 32.41 -56.05 29.66
CA ILE A 949 33.80 -56.28 30.08
C ILE A 949 33.94 -57.63 30.76
N SER A 950 35.12 -58.24 30.62
CA SER A 950 35.50 -59.47 31.31
C SER A 950 36.03 -59.13 32.71
N THR A 951 35.36 -59.61 33.76
CA THR A 951 35.73 -59.38 35.17
C THR A 951 36.15 -60.68 35.84
N LYS A 952 37.13 -60.62 36.74
CA LYS A 952 37.57 -61.84 37.44
C LYS A 952 36.60 -62.11 38.59
N PHE A 953 36.18 -63.37 38.78
CA PHE A 953 35.21 -63.75 39.83
C PHE A 953 35.56 -63.31 41.27
N GLN A 954 36.83 -62.97 41.56
CA GLN A 954 37.26 -62.50 42.88
C GLN A 954 36.90 -61.04 43.19
N ASP A 955 36.62 -60.19 42.19
CA ASP A 955 36.31 -58.77 42.42
C ASP A 955 34.81 -58.49 42.65
N ALA A 956 33.92 -59.41 42.29
CA ALA A 956 32.46 -59.27 42.43
C ALA A 956 31.93 -59.42 43.89
N LEU A 957 32.76 -59.91 44.82
CA LEU A 957 32.38 -60.14 46.23
C LEU A 957 32.57 -58.92 47.14
N HIS A 958 33.18 -57.83 46.66
CA HIS A 958 33.58 -56.70 47.52
C HIS A 958 32.72 -55.42 47.44
N MET A 959 31.63 -55.38 46.67
CA MET A 959 30.72 -54.23 46.63
C MET A 959 29.29 -54.60 47.03
N ARG A 960 29.08 -54.92 48.31
CA ARG A 960 27.77 -54.78 48.97
C ARG A 960 27.96 -54.17 50.37
N LYS A 961 27.70 -52.87 50.48
CA LYS A 961 27.22 -52.23 51.70
C LYS A 961 26.30 -51.08 51.38
#